data_AF-A0A7C5FWZ0-F1
#
_entry.id   AF-A0A7C5FWZ0-F1
#
_cell.length_a   1.000
_cell.length_b   1.000
_cell.length_c   1.000
_cell.angle_alpha   90.00
_cell.angle_beta   90.00
_cell.angle_gamma   90.00
#
_symmetry.space_group_name_H-M   'P 1'
#
loop_
_entity.id
_entity.type
_entity.pdbx_description
1 polymer ?
#
loop_
_entity_poly.entity_id
_entity_poly.type
_entity_poly.pdbx_seq_one_letter_code
_entity_poly.pdbx_strand_id
1 'polypeptide(L)'
;MRLVLFTISLLIVLSVVCQAQSVTWNVISSPISDPLDSINHIGTDGTYLYVVFTNTYGLQGGGQQFWRYKFNVSSPLSGSWIKLATPPRTICSVNGSVSDLAYQNGYFYMSALANNGGRTIVRYKVSSDTWEVWQNGGVDINICATTGNAIFMDPTQDGVGYSASHGGNWVKFNWNAKTCDNNWMSTSGLGVPDAGWVSRNEDVAIGSNGTYYATKNDTIAGLSDGDVIYKWTDLSSPNPSVVIKKPWQCGFGQSIEFVPSTISPSGHDELWLLRGADGSTNPADGSGSWTYDLARLDLTNVAGGWITSTLPGQVGYTGEIVRVGRNIFVRSKYSSWYVATLYHPISVGQLKTYGDGTEADVNGVVSAVFPSEKVFYIQSADRSSGVRVSYPGTNLPSVGQSLVVNGTIQTDTTTRERYISCSGWWQSGSSQTVKPIGVTTKTLGGGQMGYQAGVEGGVGLSNVGLLVKISGKVTGKQGIDDCWYISDGLRKNDGGSIDGIKVDLTALSVPDRPSPDIGNFVVVTGVCGTYVGTDGEVHPVVRVRNSSDLQNLSVKKYKVIVVNADPHCPSYGNLRTHEVFGWGDPHVLCQTYIDDLKWASAGYANYEVVDWIDCEYHMIDTKGFQFTPDGYVAAWQSGNACSQYSGMDYPKFLTDKSYPHNNPKSLAERVAAGECDEIFLFGAPCGDGQWESAMAGPSPFFVNGGTYYLPQTGKNVIIMGFNYERGVDCMLEDFCHRSECIMSRVYHPASWWFPTWPITNNWDRFRMIDKVAPGEAACGFCHYAPNSQSDYDWGNTTYVWSMCDDWLYNWPNLLGAVTKRWVNCSEWGNGDMRLHHKWWLNHIPKRSGVNPDGKQNNWWKYLCDYWSYPESR
;
A
#
# COMPACT_ATOMS: atom_id res chain seq x y z
N MET A 1 8.93 32.99 -38.61
CA MET A 1 10.05 32.60 -37.72
C MET A 1 10.23 31.10 -37.85
N ARG A 2 11.40 30.68 -38.36
CA ARG A 2 11.70 29.27 -38.67
C ARG A 2 12.10 28.51 -37.39
N LEU A 3 11.52 27.33 -37.25
CA LEU A 3 11.89 26.25 -36.34
C LEU A 3 13.38 25.88 -36.47
N VAL A 4 14.06 25.69 -35.34
CA VAL A 4 15.25 24.83 -35.24
C VAL A 4 15.03 23.94 -34.01
N LEU A 5 14.72 22.66 -34.26
CA LEU A 5 14.78 21.59 -33.25
C LEU A 5 16.25 21.23 -33.02
N PHE A 6 16.72 21.30 -31.78
CA PHE A 6 17.86 20.52 -31.33
C PHE A 6 17.33 19.31 -30.57
N THR A 7 17.38 18.14 -31.21
CA THR A 7 17.29 16.84 -30.55
C THR A 7 18.60 16.59 -29.80
N ILE A 8 18.61 16.82 -28.49
CA ILE A 8 19.59 16.21 -27.58
C ILE A 8 18.97 14.92 -27.08
N SER A 9 19.32 13.81 -27.72
CA SER A 9 19.13 12.47 -27.18
C SER A 9 20.08 12.32 -25.99
N LEU A 10 19.64 12.78 -24.82
CA LEU A 10 20.26 12.43 -23.56
C LEU A 10 19.88 10.97 -23.28
N LEU A 11 20.67 10.04 -23.82
CA LEU A 11 20.74 8.68 -23.30
C LEU A 11 21.26 8.82 -21.86
N ILE A 12 20.35 8.99 -20.91
CA ILE A 12 20.63 8.69 -19.51
C ILE A 12 20.73 7.17 -19.47
N VAL A 13 21.93 6.66 -19.77
CA VAL A 13 22.34 5.38 -19.22
C VAL A 13 22.42 5.63 -17.72
N LEU A 14 21.31 5.33 -17.02
CA LEU A 14 21.36 5.04 -15.59
C LEU A 14 22.31 3.85 -15.46
N SER A 15 23.60 4.11 -15.34
CA SER A 15 24.51 3.22 -14.66
C SER A 15 24.04 3.24 -13.21
N VAL A 16 23.07 2.37 -12.91
CA VAL A 16 22.78 1.96 -11.55
C VAL A 16 24.09 1.38 -11.07
N VAL A 17 24.88 2.18 -10.37
CA VAL A 17 25.92 1.65 -9.51
C VAL A 17 25.14 0.81 -8.52
N CYS A 18 25.10 -0.50 -8.76
CA CYS A 18 24.54 -1.49 -7.86
C CYS A 18 25.29 -1.31 -6.54
N GLN A 19 24.73 -0.50 -5.63
CA GLN A 19 25.15 -0.49 -4.25
C GLN A 19 24.90 -1.92 -3.78
N ALA A 20 25.98 -2.70 -3.69
CA ALA A 20 25.93 -4.10 -3.33
C ALA A 20 25.09 -4.24 -2.06
N GLN A 21 23.92 -4.88 -2.18
CA GLN A 21 23.08 -5.13 -1.02
C GLN A 21 23.91 -5.86 0.04
N SER A 22 23.86 -5.35 1.27
CA SER A 22 24.56 -5.95 2.41
C SER A 22 23.93 -7.32 2.71
N VAL A 23 24.76 -8.36 2.79
CA VAL A 23 24.33 -9.71 3.15
C VAL A 23 24.18 -9.79 4.66
N THR A 24 22.99 -10.15 5.14
CA THR A 24 22.72 -10.32 6.57
C THR A 24 23.00 -11.76 6.99
N TRP A 25 23.84 -11.93 8.01
CA TRP A 25 24.24 -13.23 8.54
C TRP A 25 23.60 -13.51 9.91
N ASN A 26 23.05 -14.70 10.08
CA ASN A 26 22.54 -15.25 11.32
C ASN A 26 23.45 -16.37 11.82
N VAL A 27 23.21 -16.86 13.04
CA VAL A 27 24.00 -17.94 13.65
C VAL A 27 23.10 -19.11 14.05
N ILE A 28 23.50 -20.33 13.71
CA ILE A 28 22.93 -21.56 14.28
C ILE A 28 24.00 -22.36 15.04
N SER A 29 23.58 -23.18 16.00
CA SER A 29 24.48 -24.00 16.81
C SER A 29 24.97 -25.23 16.04
N SER A 30 26.22 -25.61 16.26
CA SER A 30 26.81 -26.89 15.82
C SER A 30 26.24 -28.05 16.67
N PRO A 31 26.09 -29.27 16.11
CA PRO A 31 25.67 -30.44 16.88
C PRO A 31 26.78 -30.99 17.80
N ILE A 32 28.03 -30.60 17.55
CA ILE A 32 29.17 -30.95 18.37
C ILE A 32 29.78 -29.71 19.01
N SER A 33 30.19 -29.83 20.27
CA SER A 33 31.04 -28.83 20.91
C SER A 33 32.43 -28.96 20.33
N ASP A 34 32.91 -27.91 19.67
CA ASP A 34 34.20 -27.91 18.98
C ASP A 34 35.18 -26.96 19.67
N PRO A 35 35.91 -27.39 20.72
CA PRO A 35 36.82 -26.53 21.46
C PRO A 35 38.18 -26.30 20.75
N LEU A 36 38.49 -27.06 19.70
CA LEU A 36 39.81 -27.09 19.05
C LEU A 36 39.78 -26.72 17.55
N ASP A 37 38.62 -26.32 17.03
CA ASP A 37 38.40 -25.97 15.62
C ASP A 37 38.66 -27.16 14.68
N SER A 38 37.76 -28.13 14.75
CA SER A 38 37.71 -29.34 13.93
C SER A 38 37.76 -29.06 12.42
N ILE A 39 38.45 -29.93 11.68
CA ILE A 39 38.38 -29.98 10.21
C ILE A 39 37.02 -30.57 9.83
N ASN A 40 36.28 -29.85 8.99
CA ASN A 40 34.95 -30.23 8.54
C ASN A 40 34.83 -30.03 7.03
N HIS A 41 34.00 -30.87 6.40
CA HIS A 41 33.54 -30.67 5.03
C HIS A 41 32.04 -30.71 4.95
N ILE A 42 31.51 -29.93 4.01
CA ILE A 42 30.09 -29.76 3.85
C ILE A 42 29.63 -30.13 2.44
N GLY A 43 28.36 -30.45 2.34
CA GLY A 43 27.71 -30.65 1.06
C GLY A 43 26.21 -30.59 1.19
N THR A 44 25.53 -30.74 0.06
CA THR A 44 24.08 -30.70 0.00
C THR A 44 23.53 -31.67 -1.04
N ASP A 45 22.32 -32.19 -0.78
CA ASP A 45 21.49 -32.88 -1.76
C ASP A 45 20.50 -31.92 -2.46
N GLY A 46 20.69 -30.61 -2.26
CA GLY A 46 19.79 -29.55 -2.70
C GLY A 46 18.67 -29.22 -1.70
N THR A 47 18.45 -30.05 -0.68
CA THR A 47 17.40 -29.88 0.32
C THR A 47 17.95 -29.62 1.72
N TYR A 48 18.99 -30.36 2.11
CA TYR A 48 19.59 -30.30 3.43
C TYR A 48 21.09 -30.05 3.37
N LEU A 49 21.62 -29.55 4.48
CA LEU A 49 23.06 -29.42 4.71
C LEU A 49 23.58 -30.73 5.34
N TYR A 50 24.69 -31.25 4.81
CA TYR A 50 25.38 -32.42 5.30
C TYR A 50 26.80 -32.04 5.71
N VAL A 51 27.27 -32.58 6.83
CA VAL A 51 28.56 -32.21 7.40
C VAL A 51 29.25 -33.42 8.01
N VAL A 52 30.51 -33.64 7.64
CA VAL A 52 31.40 -34.56 8.36
C VAL A 52 32.24 -33.75 9.35
N PHE A 53 32.06 -34.05 10.64
CA PHE A 53 32.86 -33.48 11.72
C PHE A 53 34.01 -34.39 12.14
N THR A 54 35.12 -33.81 12.60
CA THR A 54 36.25 -34.59 13.13
C THR A 54 36.72 -34.09 14.49
N ASN A 55 36.97 -34.98 15.44
CA ASN A 55 37.53 -34.61 16.74
C ASN A 55 39.07 -34.63 16.68
N THR A 56 39.70 -33.48 16.93
CA THR A 56 41.13 -33.33 17.27
C THR A 56 42.13 -33.31 16.09
N TYR A 57 43.05 -32.35 16.18
CA TYR A 57 44.36 -32.36 15.50
C TYR A 57 45.12 -33.67 15.84
N GLY A 58 45.08 -34.67 14.94
CA GLY A 58 46.19 -35.60 14.79
C GLY A 58 46.23 -36.91 15.59
N LEU A 59 45.12 -37.53 15.98
CA LEU A 59 45.15 -38.95 16.40
C LEU A 59 44.37 -39.82 15.41
N GLN A 60 45.09 -40.64 14.64
CA GLN A 60 44.52 -41.71 13.83
C GLN A 60 43.67 -42.63 14.72
N GLY A 61 42.38 -42.78 14.44
CA GLY A 61 41.62 -43.94 14.91
C GLY A 61 40.31 -43.76 15.69
N GLY A 62 39.73 -42.56 15.86
CA GLY A 62 38.38 -42.55 16.46
C GLY A 62 37.71 -41.21 16.71
N GLY A 63 36.73 -40.87 15.88
CA GLY A 63 35.67 -39.92 16.25
C GLY A 63 35.19 -38.97 15.16
N GLN A 64 35.31 -39.32 13.88
CA GLN A 64 34.54 -38.64 12.83
C GLN A 64 33.05 -38.87 13.06
N GLN A 65 32.23 -37.87 12.78
CA GLN A 65 30.77 -37.99 12.86
C GLN A 65 30.14 -37.35 11.65
N PHE A 66 29.23 -38.06 10.99
CA PHE A 66 28.47 -37.51 9.89
C PHE A 66 27.10 -37.04 10.37
N TRP A 67 26.70 -35.85 9.95
CA TRP A 67 25.48 -35.21 10.40
C TRP A 67 24.75 -34.54 9.24
N ARG A 68 23.43 -34.44 9.38
CA ARG A 68 22.58 -33.65 8.51
C ARG A 68 21.83 -32.60 9.31
N TYR A 69 21.81 -31.37 8.84
CA TYR A 69 20.92 -30.33 9.34
C TYR A 69 19.63 -30.33 8.52
N LYS A 70 18.53 -30.72 9.16
CA LYS A 70 17.19 -30.78 8.56
C LYS A 70 16.45 -29.48 8.86
N PHE A 71 16.13 -28.69 7.83
CA PHE A 71 15.46 -27.40 7.97
C PHE A 71 14.42 -27.19 6.87
N ASN A 72 13.54 -26.19 7.04
CA ASN A 72 12.71 -25.66 5.96
C ASN A 72 13.48 -24.51 5.30
N VAL A 73 13.60 -24.52 3.97
CA VAL A 73 14.34 -23.50 3.20
C VAL A 73 13.84 -22.07 3.48
N SER A 74 12.56 -21.89 3.81
CA SER A 74 11.98 -20.58 4.20
C SER A 74 12.25 -20.19 5.66
N SER A 75 12.76 -21.11 6.48
CA SER A 75 13.02 -20.94 7.91
C SER A 75 14.29 -21.71 8.31
N PRO A 76 15.46 -21.33 7.78
CA PRO A 76 16.69 -22.10 7.96
C PRO A 76 17.19 -22.12 9.40
N LEU A 77 16.75 -21.18 10.25
CA LEU A 77 17.21 -21.08 11.65
C LEU A 77 16.52 -22.05 12.60
N SER A 78 15.36 -22.61 12.21
CA SER A 78 14.56 -23.51 13.06
C SER A 78 14.81 -24.99 12.77
N GLY A 79 15.89 -25.32 12.06
CA GLY A 79 16.23 -26.71 11.74
C GLY A 79 16.82 -27.48 12.92
N SER A 80 17.02 -28.78 12.72
CA SER A 80 17.59 -29.70 13.71
C SER A 80 18.67 -30.59 13.12
N TRP A 81 19.68 -30.91 13.92
CA TRP A 81 20.76 -31.80 13.53
C TRP A 81 20.41 -33.26 13.79
N ILE A 82 20.70 -34.12 12.81
CA ILE A 82 20.48 -35.57 12.85
C ILE A 82 21.83 -36.24 12.60
N LYS A 83 22.28 -37.06 13.55
CA LYS A 83 23.48 -37.87 13.39
C LYS A 83 23.20 -39.01 12.42
N LEU A 84 24.13 -39.22 11.49
CA LEU A 84 24.10 -40.26 10.48
C LEU A 84 25.16 -41.32 10.77
N ALA A 85 25.15 -42.41 10.01
CA ALA A 85 26.15 -43.46 10.09
C ALA A 85 27.57 -42.88 9.92
N THR A 86 28.51 -43.38 10.73
CA THR A 86 29.89 -42.89 10.74
C THR A 86 30.67 -43.41 9.53
N PRO A 87 31.52 -42.58 8.89
CA PRO A 87 32.34 -43.02 7.77
C PRO A 87 33.20 -44.25 8.08
N PRO A 88 33.31 -45.23 7.16
CA PRO A 88 34.10 -46.45 7.33
C PRO A 88 35.61 -46.25 7.09
N ARG A 89 36.00 -45.06 6.62
CA ARG A 89 37.37 -44.62 6.37
C ARG A 89 37.50 -43.17 6.83
N THR A 90 38.72 -42.76 7.16
CA THR A 90 39.01 -41.37 7.53
C THR A 90 38.82 -40.46 6.31
N ILE A 91 37.72 -39.70 6.32
CA ILE A 91 37.41 -38.68 5.30
C ILE A 91 38.17 -37.39 5.59
N CYS A 92 38.13 -36.90 6.85
CA CYS A 92 38.87 -35.70 7.28
C CYS A 92 40.03 -35.94 8.29
N SER A 93 41.22 -35.37 8.08
CA SER A 93 42.44 -35.46 8.90
C SER A 93 43.44 -34.33 8.56
N VAL A 94 44.17 -33.87 9.58
CA VAL A 94 45.22 -32.82 9.48
C VAL A 94 46.37 -33.19 8.53
N ASN A 95 46.57 -34.48 8.26
CA ASN A 95 47.69 -34.97 7.44
C ASN A 95 47.27 -35.23 5.98
N GLY A 96 46.26 -34.50 5.49
CA GLY A 96 45.81 -34.61 4.10
C GLY A 96 44.63 -35.55 3.92
N SER A 97 43.71 -35.70 4.87
CA SER A 97 42.36 -36.19 4.57
C SER A 97 41.39 -35.06 4.56
N VAL A 98 41.00 -34.55 3.41
CA VAL A 98 40.24 -33.32 3.31
C VAL A 98 39.53 -33.54 1.98
N SER A 99 38.20 -33.63 1.99
CA SER A 99 37.39 -33.96 0.81
C SER A 99 36.00 -33.36 0.95
N ASP A 100 35.61 -32.60 -0.06
CA ASP A 100 34.24 -32.16 -0.26
C ASP A 100 33.25 -33.33 -0.39
N LEU A 101 31.98 -32.96 -0.34
CA LEU A 101 30.85 -33.87 -0.45
C LEU A 101 30.12 -33.65 -1.77
N ALA A 102 30.26 -34.60 -2.70
CA ALA A 102 29.56 -34.53 -3.98
C ALA A 102 28.31 -35.41 -3.97
N TYR A 103 27.13 -34.83 -4.19
CA TYR A 103 25.87 -35.57 -4.26
C TYR A 103 25.53 -36.01 -5.69
N GLN A 104 25.08 -37.25 -5.85
CA GLN A 104 24.46 -37.75 -7.08
C GLN A 104 23.51 -38.92 -6.77
N ASN A 105 22.28 -38.85 -7.28
CA ASN A 105 21.31 -39.95 -7.29
C ASN A 105 21.11 -40.66 -5.92
N GLY A 106 21.01 -39.88 -4.84
CA GLY A 106 20.79 -40.42 -3.49
C GLY A 106 22.07 -40.86 -2.75
N TYR A 107 23.24 -40.61 -3.34
CA TYR A 107 24.53 -40.90 -2.72
C TYR A 107 25.38 -39.64 -2.56
N PHE A 108 26.11 -39.55 -1.44
CA PHE A 108 27.24 -38.62 -1.29
C PHE A 108 28.54 -39.36 -1.52
N TYR A 109 29.41 -38.83 -2.38
CA TYR A 109 30.73 -39.37 -2.68
C TYR A 109 31.79 -38.49 -2.02
N MET A 110 32.79 -39.12 -1.41
CA MET A 110 33.93 -38.45 -0.79
C MET A 110 35.23 -39.23 -1.06
N SER A 111 36.36 -38.54 -1.11
CA SER A 111 37.67 -39.20 -1.01
C SER A 111 38.01 -39.51 0.45
N ALA A 112 38.64 -40.66 0.70
CA ALA A 112 39.02 -41.10 2.04
C ALA A 112 40.36 -41.84 2.03
N LEU A 113 41.01 -41.98 3.19
CA LEU A 113 42.23 -42.78 3.29
C LEU A 113 41.96 -44.24 2.93
N ALA A 114 42.75 -44.76 2.00
CA ALA A 114 42.71 -46.16 1.61
C ALA A 114 43.51 -47.02 2.60
N ASN A 115 43.03 -48.24 2.87
CA ASN A 115 43.71 -49.17 3.77
C ASN A 115 45.07 -49.66 3.26
N ASN A 116 45.31 -49.59 1.96
CA ASN A 116 46.55 -49.96 1.28
C ASN A 116 47.48 -48.76 1.02
N GLY A 117 47.20 -47.60 1.63
CA GLY A 117 47.93 -46.36 1.39
C GLY A 117 47.44 -45.63 0.13
N GLY A 118 47.46 -44.29 0.16
CA GLY A 118 46.83 -43.45 -0.87
C GLY A 118 45.37 -43.11 -0.55
N ARG A 119 44.58 -42.86 -1.58
CA ARG A 119 43.16 -42.44 -1.47
C ARG A 119 42.22 -43.34 -2.21
N THR A 120 41.08 -43.63 -1.58
CA THR A 120 39.95 -44.31 -2.20
C THR A 120 38.71 -43.41 -2.19
N ILE A 121 37.63 -43.86 -2.84
CA ILE A 121 36.32 -43.21 -2.75
C ILE A 121 35.47 -43.99 -1.74
N VAL A 122 34.71 -43.29 -0.93
CA VAL A 122 33.58 -43.85 -0.18
C VAL A 122 32.31 -43.18 -0.66
N ARG A 123 31.19 -43.89 -0.59
CA ARG A 123 29.88 -43.26 -0.81
C ARG A 123 28.91 -43.59 0.31
N TYR A 124 28.10 -42.60 0.67
CA TYR A 124 27.03 -42.72 1.65
C TYR A 124 25.68 -42.72 0.94
N LYS A 125 24.84 -43.71 1.25
CA LYS A 125 23.49 -43.83 0.70
C LYS A 125 22.47 -43.18 1.64
N VAL A 126 21.85 -42.09 1.18
CA VAL A 126 20.93 -41.26 1.98
C VAL A 126 19.69 -42.03 2.44
N SER A 127 19.15 -42.90 1.60
CA SER A 127 17.88 -43.60 1.88
C SER A 127 17.99 -44.66 2.99
N SER A 128 19.17 -45.26 3.17
CA SER A 128 19.38 -46.38 4.09
C SER A 128 20.35 -46.07 5.24
N ASP A 129 20.93 -44.86 5.26
CA ASP A 129 21.93 -44.47 6.25
C ASP A 129 23.12 -45.45 6.31
N THR A 130 23.67 -45.81 5.15
CA THR A 130 24.74 -46.80 5.02
C THR A 130 25.90 -46.30 4.17
N TRP A 131 27.10 -46.81 4.45
CA TRP A 131 28.31 -46.51 3.70
C TRP A 131 28.78 -47.67 2.84
N GLU A 132 29.39 -47.33 1.71
CA GLU A 132 30.08 -48.25 0.83
C GLU A 132 31.51 -47.75 0.57
N VAL A 133 32.46 -48.68 0.46
CA VAL A 133 33.87 -48.37 0.15
C VAL A 133 34.16 -48.82 -1.28
N TRP A 134 34.91 -48.02 -2.03
CA TRP A 134 35.27 -48.34 -3.39
C TRP A 134 36.36 -49.41 -3.44
N GLN A 135 35.94 -50.67 -3.51
CA GLN A 135 36.84 -51.82 -3.43
C GLN A 135 36.73 -52.75 -4.64
N ASN A 136 37.80 -53.51 -4.89
CA ASN A 136 37.82 -54.69 -5.75
C ASN A 136 38.39 -55.88 -4.96
N GLY A 137 37.61 -56.95 -4.79
CA GLY A 137 38.05 -58.13 -4.02
C GLY A 137 38.42 -57.84 -2.55
N GLY A 138 37.81 -56.83 -1.91
CA GLY A 138 38.11 -56.43 -0.53
C GLY A 138 39.30 -55.48 -0.36
N VAL A 139 39.98 -55.13 -1.46
CA VAL A 139 41.08 -54.15 -1.48
C VAL A 139 40.55 -52.80 -1.96
N ASP A 140 40.86 -51.72 -1.23
CA ASP A 140 40.51 -50.35 -1.59
C ASP A 140 41.16 -49.96 -2.93
N ILE A 141 40.36 -49.42 -3.86
CA ILE A 141 40.86 -48.94 -5.15
C ILE A 141 41.41 -47.54 -4.95
N ASN A 142 42.67 -47.35 -5.32
CA ASN A 142 43.33 -46.06 -5.21
C ASN A 142 43.00 -45.14 -6.38
N ILE A 143 42.40 -43.98 -6.11
CA ILE A 143 42.24 -42.88 -7.08
C ILE A 143 43.53 -42.07 -7.22
N CYS A 144 44.32 -41.91 -6.17
CA CYS A 144 45.55 -41.12 -6.19
C CYS A 144 46.46 -41.46 -5.00
N ALA A 145 47.74 -41.15 -5.13
CA ALA A 145 48.73 -41.33 -4.07
C ALA A 145 48.67 -40.22 -3.01
N THR A 146 48.22 -39.03 -3.41
CA THR A 146 48.11 -37.81 -2.61
C THR A 146 46.79 -37.11 -2.93
N THR A 147 46.36 -36.19 -2.09
CA THR A 147 44.94 -35.90 -1.93
C THR A 147 44.61 -34.48 -2.36
N GLY A 148 43.59 -34.19 -3.14
CA GLY A 148 43.04 -32.83 -3.23
C GLY A 148 41.78 -32.72 -2.38
N ASN A 149 41.32 -31.50 -2.12
CA ASN A 149 40.14 -31.27 -1.27
C ASN A 149 38.83 -31.28 -2.06
N ALA A 150 38.87 -31.00 -3.37
CA ALA A 150 37.68 -30.90 -4.21
C ALA A 150 37.22 -32.24 -4.81
N ILE A 151 35.90 -32.44 -4.90
CA ILE A 151 35.26 -33.54 -5.64
C ILE A 151 33.92 -33.07 -6.24
N PHE A 152 33.59 -33.52 -7.45
CA PHE A 152 32.26 -33.33 -8.05
C PHE A 152 31.82 -34.55 -8.87
N MET A 153 30.52 -34.67 -9.10
CA MET A 153 29.95 -35.77 -9.89
C MET A 153 29.57 -35.31 -11.29
N ASP A 154 29.67 -36.22 -12.26
CA ASP A 154 29.20 -36.00 -13.62
C ASP A 154 27.67 -35.86 -13.63
N PRO A 155 27.09 -34.79 -14.20
CA PRO A 155 25.64 -34.61 -14.19
C PRO A 155 24.90 -35.60 -15.11
N THR A 156 25.63 -36.28 -16.01
CA THR A 156 25.04 -37.14 -17.06
C THR A 156 25.36 -38.63 -16.87
N GLN A 157 26.39 -38.97 -16.10
CA GLN A 157 26.87 -40.34 -15.93
C GLN A 157 26.82 -40.77 -14.46
N ASP A 158 25.91 -41.69 -14.14
CA ASP A 158 25.75 -42.22 -12.79
C ASP A 158 27.02 -42.94 -12.28
N GLY A 159 27.45 -42.56 -11.08
CA GLY A 159 28.64 -43.08 -10.43
C GLY A 159 29.97 -42.58 -11.02
N VAL A 160 29.95 -41.70 -12.01
CA VAL A 160 31.16 -41.07 -12.56
C VAL A 160 31.39 -39.74 -11.86
N GLY A 161 32.61 -39.52 -11.38
CA GLY A 161 32.98 -38.28 -10.71
C GLY A 161 34.45 -37.95 -10.92
N TYR A 162 34.84 -36.81 -10.35
CA TYR A 162 36.14 -36.19 -10.57
C TYR A 162 36.64 -35.67 -9.23
N SER A 163 37.86 -36.07 -8.85
CA SER A 163 38.46 -35.68 -7.57
C SER A 163 39.83 -35.06 -7.82
N ALA A 164 40.09 -33.95 -7.12
CA ALA A 164 41.39 -33.31 -7.18
C ALA A 164 42.47 -34.17 -6.52
N SER A 165 43.70 -34.06 -7.00
CA SER A 165 44.91 -34.61 -6.37
C SER A 165 45.92 -33.50 -6.09
N HIS A 166 46.77 -33.68 -5.07
CA HIS A 166 47.90 -32.76 -4.85
C HIS A 166 48.87 -32.84 -6.03
N GLY A 167 49.34 -31.68 -6.50
CA GLY A 167 50.18 -31.57 -7.70
C GLY A 167 49.41 -31.11 -8.94
N GLY A 168 48.26 -30.46 -8.75
CA GLY A 168 47.58 -29.75 -9.82
C GLY A 168 46.88 -30.62 -10.86
N ASN A 169 46.49 -31.87 -10.54
CA ASN A 169 45.76 -32.75 -11.46
C ASN A 169 44.40 -33.17 -10.89
N TRP A 170 43.46 -33.50 -11.78
CA TRP A 170 42.18 -34.08 -11.46
C TRP A 170 42.08 -35.50 -11.99
N VAL A 171 41.56 -36.38 -11.14
CA VAL A 171 41.34 -37.78 -11.44
C VAL A 171 39.87 -38.01 -11.74
N LYS A 172 39.57 -38.57 -12.91
CA LYS A 172 38.24 -39.08 -13.22
C LYS A 172 38.10 -40.48 -12.63
N PHE A 173 37.04 -40.75 -11.89
CA PHE A 173 36.72 -42.10 -11.39
C PHE A 173 35.34 -42.55 -11.90
N ASN A 174 35.19 -43.85 -12.07
CA ASN A 174 33.91 -44.48 -12.35
C ASN A 174 33.62 -45.54 -11.27
N TRP A 175 32.74 -45.18 -10.34
CA TRP A 175 32.39 -46.02 -9.20
C TRP A 175 31.93 -47.42 -9.61
N ASN A 176 31.10 -47.49 -10.66
CA ASN A 176 30.45 -48.70 -11.13
C ASN A 176 31.44 -49.59 -11.91
N ALA A 177 32.25 -48.98 -12.78
CA ALA A 177 33.26 -49.68 -13.58
C ALA A 177 34.53 -50.05 -12.79
N LYS A 178 34.72 -49.51 -11.58
CA LYS A 178 35.92 -49.71 -10.75
C LYS A 178 37.21 -49.24 -11.44
N THR A 179 37.14 -48.17 -12.22
CA THR A 179 38.27 -47.59 -12.97
C THR A 179 38.52 -46.13 -12.59
N CYS A 180 39.78 -45.69 -12.74
CA CYS A 180 40.18 -44.28 -12.64
C CYS A 180 41.08 -43.88 -13.82
N ASP A 181 41.07 -42.60 -14.15
CA ASP A 181 41.95 -41.96 -15.12
C ASP A 181 42.62 -40.75 -14.45
N ASN A 182 43.89 -40.92 -14.11
CA ASN A 182 44.70 -39.91 -13.42
C ASN A 182 45.21 -38.80 -14.34
N ASN A 183 45.01 -38.95 -15.65
CA ASN A 183 45.44 -37.99 -16.66
C ASN A 183 44.29 -37.15 -17.22
N TRP A 184 43.11 -37.22 -16.60
CA TRP A 184 41.90 -36.58 -17.13
C TRP A 184 42.05 -35.07 -17.33
N MET A 185 42.56 -34.34 -16.32
CA MET A 185 42.85 -32.91 -16.44
C MET A 185 44.07 -32.50 -15.61
N SER A 186 44.95 -31.70 -16.21
CA SER A 186 46.07 -31.04 -15.52
C SER A 186 45.88 -29.53 -15.49
N THR A 187 46.28 -28.89 -14.39
CA THR A 187 46.27 -27.43 -14.19
C THR A 187 47.62 -26.79 -14.48
N SER A 188 48.62 -27.58 -14.89
CA SER A 188 49.95 -27.10 -15.32
C SER A 188 49.89 -26.23 -16.59
N GLY A 189 48.88 -26.45 -17.44
CA GLY A 189 48.65 -25.70 -18.68
C GLY A 189 47.99 -24.32 -18.52
N LEU A 190 47.69 -23.87 -17.30
CA LEU A 190 47.00 -22.59 -17.05
C LEU A 190 47.86 -21.35 -17.36
N GLY A 191 49.16 -21.50 -17.61
CA GLY A 191 50.07 -20.39 -17.90
C GLY A 191 50.38 -19.50 -16.69
N VAL A 192 50.09 -19.97 -15.48
CA VAL A 192 50.41 -19.31 -14.20
C VAL A 192 51.46 -20.13 -13.45
N PRO A 193 52.28 -19.51 -12.57
CA PRO A 193 53.25 -20.23 -11.76
C PRO A 193 52.62 -21.45 -11.07
N ASP A 194 53.30 -22.60 -11.19
CA ASP A 194 52.87 -23.86 -10.63
C ASP A 194 53.92 -24.34 -9.64
N ALA A 195 53.55 -24.43 -8.38
CA ALA A 195 54.46 -24.86 -7.34
C ALA A 195 54.27 -26.33 -6.96
N GLY A 196 54.73 -27.21 -7.85
CA GLY A 196 55.06 -28.59 -7.55
C GLY A 196 54.04 -29.33 -6.65
N TRP A 197 54.54 -30.00 -5.61
CA TRP A 197 53.76 -30.89 -4.72
C TRP A 197 52.58 -30.22 -3.98
N VAL A 198 52.37 -28.90 -4.11
CA VAL A 198 51.42 -28.12 -3.30
C VAL A 198 50.49 -27.21 -4.15
N SER A 199 50.41 -27.37 -5.48
CA SER A 199 49.25 -26.81 -6.20
C SER A 199 47.98 -27.55 -5.75
N ARG A 200 47.18 -26.91 -4.89
CA ARG A 200 45.96 -27.45 -4.30
C ARG A 200 44.75 -26.90 -5.03
N ASN A 201 43.95 -27.80 -5.60
CA ASN A 201 42.57 -27.47 -5.94
C ASN A 201 41.75 -27.72 -4.66
N GLU A 202 41.31 -26.64 -4.03
CA GLU A 202 40.74 -26.70 -2.69
C GLU A 202 39.23 -26.91 -2.70
N ASP A 203 38.55 -26.43 -3.74
CA ASP A 203 37.10 -26.58 -3.90
C ASP A 203 36.70 -26.36 -5.38
N VAL A 204 35.47 -26.76 -5.74
CA VAL A 204 34.85 -26.58 -7.04
C VAL A 204 33.38 -26.17 -6.93
N ALA A 205 33.04 -25.06 -7.58
CA ALA A 205 31.66 -24.62 -7.77
C ALA A 205 31.14 -25.01 -9.16
N ILE A 206 29.87 -25.39 -9.23
CA ILE A 206 29.18 -25.73 -10.49
C ILE A 206 28.19 -24.62 -10.85
N GLY A 207 28.41 -23.97 -11.98
CA GLY A 207 27.55 -22.93 -12.52
C GLY A 207 26.32 -23.45 -13.27
N SER A 208 25.36 -22.55 -13.49
CA SER A 208 24.07 -22.80 -14.19
C SER A 208 24.21 -23.36 -15.62
N ASN A 209 25.32 -23.05 -16.31
CA ASN A 209 25.55 -23.41 -17.71
C ASN A 209 26.49 -24.61 -17.89
N GLY A 210 26.65 -25.46 -16.87
CA GLY A 210 27.62 -26.57 -16.91
C GLY A 210 29.07 -26.11 -16.93
N THR A 211 29.33 -24.88 -16.48
CA THR A 211 30.68 -24.35 -16.26
C THR A 211 31.12 -24.71 -14.85
N TYR A 212 32.32 -25.24 -14.71
CA TYR A 212 32.94 -25.56 -13.43
C TYR A 212 33.97 -24.51 -13.11
N TYR A 213 34.03 -24.09 -11.85
CA TYR A 213 34.97 -23.10 -11.34
C TYR A 213 35.71 -23.72 -10.17
N ALA A 214 37.04 -23.64 -10.15
CA ALA A 214 37.82 -24.14 -9.03
C ALA A 214 38.92 -23.18 -8.63
N THR A 215 39.32 -23.29 -7.37
CA THR A 215 40.44 -22.55 -6.79
C THR A 215 41.76 -23.22 -7.15
N LYS A 216 42.79 -22.42 -7.40
CA LYS A 216 44.19 -22.87 -7.49
C LYS A 216 45.07 -21.98 -6.59
N ASN A 217 45.95 -22.62 -5.83
CA ASN A 217 46.89 -21.96 -4.93
C ASN A 217 48.33 -22.23 -5.36
N ASP A 218 49.20 -21.25 -5.15
CA ASP A 218 50.66 -21.36 -5.28
C ASP A 218 51.32 -21.49 -3.88
N THR A 219 52.58 -21.94 -3.83
CA THR A 219 53.42 -22.04 -2.62
C THR A 219 54.10 -20.73 -2.21
N ILE A 220 54.07 -19.71 -3.06
CA ILE A 220 54.77 -18.46 -2.78
C ILE A 220 54.06 -17.75 -1.62
N ALA A 221 54.75 -17.53 -0.51
CA ALA A 221 54.28 -16.69 0.59
C ALA A 221 53.75 -15.32 0.09
N GLY A 222 52.51 -14.99 0.44
CA GLY A 222 51.78 -13.82 -0.07
C GLY A 222 51.05 -14.06 -1.40
N LEU A 223 50.09 -13.18 -1.71
CA LEU A 223 49.29 -13.27 -2.94
C LEU A 223 50.16 -13.26 -4.21
N SER A 224 50.18 -14.39 -4.92
CA SER A 224 50.97 -14.62 -6.13
C SER A 224 50.12 -14.58 -7.41
N ASP A 225 50.76 -14.61 -8.59
CA ASP A 225 50.03 -14.75 -9.86
C ASP A 225 49.54 -16.19 -10.12
N GLY A 226 49.97 -17.16 -9.31
CA GLY A 226 49.44 -18.53 -9.32
C GLY A 226 48.15 -18.71 -8.50
N ASP A 227 47.78 -17.71 -7.70
CA ASP A 227 46.56 -17.69 -6.90
C ASP A 227 45.36 -17.26 -7.74
N VAL A 228 44.69 -18.22 -8.38
CA VAL A 228 43.63 -17.93 -9.37
C VAL A 228 42.36 -18.73 -9.15
N ILE A 229 41.25 -18.22 -9.69
CA ILE A 229 40.09 -19.03 -10.05
C ILE A 229 40.23 -19.40 -11.51
N TYR A 230 40.05 -20.68 -11.83
CA TYR A 230 40.03 -21.17 -13.21
C TYR A 230 38.71 -21.89 -13.50
N LYS A 231 38.39 -22.05 -14.79
CA LYS A 231 37.15 -22.69 -15.25
C LYS A 231 37.34 -23.65 -16.41
N TRP A 232 36.38 -24.56 -16.57
CA TRP A 232 36.22 -25.44 -17.74
C TRP A 232 34.73 -25.77 -17.95
N THR A 233 34.37 -26.29 -19.12
CA THR A 233 32.96 -26.62 -19.47
C THR A 233 32.77 -28.02 -20.05
N ASP A 234 33.81 -28.59 -20.67
CA ASP A 234 33.75 -29.91 -21.30
C ASP A 234 34.40 -30.96 -20.39
N LEU A 235 33.62 -31.94 -19.94
CA LEU A 235 34.11 -33.05 -19.12
C LEU A 235 34.79 -34.17 -19.94
N SER A 236 34.56 -34.22 -21.26
CA SER A 236 35.18 -35.20 -22.14
C SER A 236 36.58 -34.79 -22.60
N SER A 237 36.79 -33.49 -22.81
CA SER A 237 38.07 -32.89 -23.18
C SER A 237 38.27 -31.58 -22.42
N PRO A 238 38.65 -31.67 -21.13
CA PRO A 238 38.75 -30.48 -20.28
C PRO A 238 39.90 -29.57 -20.73
N ASN A 239 39.57 -28.32 -21.01
CA ASN A 239 40.52 -27.26 -21.36
C ASN A 239 40.40 -26.11 -20.34
N PRO A 240 41.12 -26.17 -19.22
CA PRO A 240 40.97 -25.20 -18.15
C PRO A 240 41.58 -23.84 -18.53
N SER A 241 40.94 -22.76 -18.11
CA SER A 241 41.40 -21.38 -18.36
C SER A 241 41.23 -20.51 -17.12
N VAL A 242 42.15 -19.56 -16.92
CA VAL A 242 42.09 -18.61 -15.80
C VAL A 242 40.90 -17.67 -15.97
N VAL A 243 40.12 -17.49 -14.90
CA VAL A 243 39.04 -16.50 -14.82
C VAL A 243 39.58 -15.19 -14.26
N ILE A 244 40.18 -15.24 -13.06
CA ILE A 244 40.69 -14.07 -12.37
C ILE A 244 41.70 -14.48 -11.29
N LYS A 245 42.63 -13.57 -10.95
CA LYS A 245 43.43 -13.67 -9.74
C LYS A 245 42.55 -13.53 -8.49
N LYS A 246 42.80 -14.35 -7.47
CA LYS A 246 42.08 -14.31 -6.20
C LYS A 246 42.38 -12.99 -5.46
N PRO A 247 41.48 -12.53 -4.58
CA PRO A 247 41.70 -11.30 -3.84
C PRO A 247 42.72 -11.48 -2.71
N TRP A 248 42.94 -12.71 -2.27
CA TRP A 248 43.85 -13.06 -1.18
C TRP A 248 44.47 -14.44 -1.42
N GLN A 249 45.65 -14.63 -0.86
CA GLN A 249 46.20 -15.98 -0.69
C GLN A 249 45.55 -16.64 0.53
N CYS A 250 45.22 -17.92 0.38
CA CYS A 250 44.86 -18.80 1.48
C CYS A 250 45.99 -19.81 1.70
N GLY A 251 46.09 -20.30 2.94
CA GLY A 251 46.97 -21.43 3.24
C GLY A 251 46.25 -22.76 3.03
N PHE A 252 46.16 -23.61 4.06
CA PHE A 252 45.34 -24.84 4.02
C PHE A 252 43.83 -24.50 4.12
N GLY A 253 43.14 -24.25 3.00
CA GLY A 253 41.66 -24.16 2.96
C GLY A 253 41.10 -22.90 2.29
N GLN A 254 40.26 -23.10 1.28
CA GLN A 254 39.46 -22.08 0.59
C GLN A 254 38.29 -22.79 -0.07
N SER A 255 37.12 -22.17 0.00
CA SER A 255 35.91 -22.70 -0.63
C SER A 255 35.27 -21.69 -1.55
N ILE A 256 34.62 -22.18 -2.59
CA ILE A 256 33.98 -21.40 -3.63
C ILE A 256 32.57 -21.95 -3.87
N GLU A 257 31.59 -21.06 -3.92
CA GLU A 257 30.20 -21.41 -4.19
C GLU A 257 29.65 -20.55 -5.32
N PHE A 258 28.77 -21.15 -6.13
CA PHE A 258 28.09 -20.46 -7.21
C PHE A 258 26.72 -19.94 -6.74
N VAL A 259 26.50 -18.64 -6.91
CA VAL A 259 25.23 -17.99 -6.56
C VAL A 259 24.57 -17.50 -7.85
N PRO A 260 23.44 -18.10 -8.28
CA PRO A 260 22.78 -17.69 -9.51
C PRO A 260 22.17 -16.29 -9.40
N SER A 261 22.11 -15.61 -10.54
CA SER A 261 21.49 -14.29 -10.74
C SER A 261 20.12 -14.13 -10.08
N THR A 262 19.31 -15.18 -10.07
CA THR A 262 17.95 -15.19 -9.50
C THR A 262 17.88 -14.92 -7.99
N ILE A 263 18.97 -15.12 -7.27
CA ILE A 263 19.06 -14.89 -5.81
C ILE A 263 20.29 -14.06 -5.41
N SER A 264 21.19 -13.80 -6.35
CA SER A 264 22.40 -13.02 -6.11
C SER A 264 22.05 -11.57 -5.68
N PRO A 265 22.86 -10.97 -4.80
CA PRO A 265 22.72 -9.56 -4.44
C PRO A 265 22.93 -8.59 -5.62
N SER A 266 23.74 -8.95 -6.62
CA SER A 266 23.94 -8.11 -7.82
C SER A 266 22.83 -8.26 -8.88
N GLY A 267 22.07 -9.36 -8.85
CA GLY A 267 21.19 -9.75 -9.97
C GLY A 267 21.92 -10.46 -11.11
N HIS A 268 23.20 -10.80 -10.93
CA HIS A 268 24.05 -11.50 -11.89
C HIS A 268 24.57 -12.81 -11.32
N ASP A 269 24.98 -13.74 -12.19
CA ASP A 269 25.63 -14.96 -11.72
C ASP A 269 26.94 -14.59 -10.99
N GLU A 270 27.09 -15.02 -9.74
CA GLU A 270 28.21 -14.67 -8.88
C GLU A 270 29.01 -15.89 -8.43
N LEU A 271 30.32 -15.72 -8.22
CA LEU A 271 31.15 -16.64 -7.45
C LEU A 271 31.44 -16.04 -6.07
N TRP A 272 31.17 -16.82 -5.03
CA TRP A 272 31.43 -16.45 -3.65
C TRP A 272 32.64 -17.24 -3.17
N LEU A 273 33.72 -16.54 -2.83
CA LEU A 273 34.98 -17.11 -2.38
C LEU A 273 35.16 -16.83 -0.89
N LEU A 274 35.29 -17.88 -0.10
CA LEU A 274 35.52 -17.82 1.34
C LEU A 274 36.98 -18.15 1.65
N ARG A 275 37.63 -17.33 2.49
CA ARG A 275 38.98 -17.63 2.97
C ARG A 275 38.91 -18.62 4.12
N GLY A 276 39.69 -19.70 4.08
CA GLY A 276 39.99 -20.52 5.25
C GLY A 276 41.15 -19.96 6.07
N ALA A 277 41.25 -20.37 7.33
CA ALA A 277 42.38 -20.05 8.20
C ALA A 277 43.52 -21.07 8.01
N ASP A 278 44.77 -20.61 7.89
CA ASP A 278 45.90 -21.52 7.67
C ASP A 278 46.40 -22.18 8.98
N GLY A 279 46.59 -23.50 8.96
CA GLY A 279 47.25 -24.30 9.99
C GLY A 279 48.78 -24.33 9.91
N SER A 280 49.40 -23.60 8.97
CA SER A 280 50.85 -23.46 8.89
C SER A 280 51.39 -22.45 9.93
N THR A 281 52.56 -22.77 10.50
CA THR A 281 53.24 -21.94 11.51
C THR A 281 54.11 -20.84 10.90
N ASN A 282 54.05 -20.59 9.59
CA ASN A 282 54.89 -19.61 8.92
C ASN A 282 54.18 -18.24 8.84
N PRO A 283 54.54 -17.23 9.64
CA PRO A 283 53.84 -15.95 9.68
C PRO A 283 54.08 -15.04 8.45
N ALA A 284 54.94 -15.45 7.51
CA ALA A 284 55.30 -14.67 6.32
C ALA A 284 54.23 -14.66 5.21
N ASP A 285 53.28 -15.60 5.22
CA ASP A 285 52.31 -15.80 4.13
C ASP A 285 50.95 -15.12 4.44
N GLY A 286 50.90 -14.29 5.49
CA GLY A 286 49.64 -13.77 6.07
C GLY A 286 48.78 -14.87 6.71
N SER A 287 49.41 -16.02 6.95
CA SER A 287 48.94 -17.33 7.39
C SER A 287 49.05 -17.48 8.92
N GLY A 288 48.01 -18.03 9.53
CA GLY A 288 47.92 -18.29 10.98
C GLY A 288 46.90 -17.46 11.74
N SER A 289 46.23 -16.50 11.09
CA SER A 289 45.16 -15.71 11.70
C SER A 289 43.79 -16.15 11.18
N TRP A 290 42.88 -16.42 12.10
CA TRP A 290 41.45 -16.57 11.83
C TRP A 290 40.95 -15.42 10.95
N THR A 291 40.15 -15.74 9.94
CA THR A 291 39.70 -14.78 8.93
C THR A 291 38.21 -14.52 9.06
N TYR A 292 37.79 -13.39 8.52
CA TYR A 292 36.40 -12.99 8.34
C TYR A 292 36.10 -12.79 6.85
N ASP A 293 37.04 -13.14 5.98
CA ASP A 293 37.09 -12.64 4.61
C ASP A 293 36.16 -13.46 3.70
N LEU A 294 35.20 -12.76 3.08
CA LEU A 294 34.33 -13.27 2.02
C LEU A 294 34.42 -12.35 0.82
N ALA A 295 34.64 -12.89 -0.37
CA ALA A 295 34.66 -12.11 -1.61
C ALA A 295 33.60 -12.61 -2.58
N ARG A 296 33.05 -11.69 -3.37
CA ARG A 296 32.09 -12.00 -4.44
C ARG A 296 32.60 -11.47 -5.76
N LEU A 297 32.43 -12.25 -6.81
CA LEU A 297 32.77 -11.88 -8.18
C LEU A 297 31.53 -11.94 -9.05
N ASP A 298 31.17 -10.80 -9.67
CA ASP A 298 30.15 -10.75 -10.72
C ASP A 298 30.72 -11.31 -12.02
N LEU A 299 30.17 -12.43 -12.49
CA LEU A 299 30.65 -13.12 -13.69
C LEU A 299 30.32 -12.37 -14.99
N THR A 300 29.42 -11.40 -14.96
CA THR A 300 29.14 -10.52 -16.10
C THR A 300 30.13 -9.37 -16.23
N ASN A 301 30.85 -9.04 -15.15
CA ASN A 301 31.85 -7.99 -15.10
C ASN A 301 33.11 -8.40 -14.34
N VAL A 302 33.78 -9.47 -14.79
CA VAL A 302 35.02 -9.98 -14.18
C VAL A 302 36.12 -8.92 -14.10
N ALA A 303 36.18 -7.99 -15.06
CA ALA A 303 37.14 -6.89 -15.08
C ALA A 303 36.95 -5.88 -13.92
N GLY A 304 35.75 -5.83 -13.33
CA GLY A 304 35.46 -5.03 -12.14
C GLY A 304 36.13 -5.54 -10.86
N GLY A 305 36.65 -6.77 -10.88
CA GLY A 305 37.35 -7.38 -9.75
C GLY A 305 36.43 -7.90 -8.64
N TRP A 306 37.03 -8.24 -7.50
CA TRP A 306 36.33 -8.81 -6.34
C TRP A 306 35.69 -7.75 -5.46
N ILE A 307 34.46 -8.02 -5.01
CA ILE A 307 33.78 -7.28 -3.95
C ILE A 307 34.01 -8.02 -2.63
N THR A 308 34.93 -7.52 -1.80
CA THR A 308 35.24 -8.10 -0.49
C THR A 308 34.27 -7.65 0.59
N SER A 309 33.98 -8.53 1.55
CA SER A 309 33.08 -8.33 2.68
C SER A 309 33.60 -9.09 3.90
N THR A 310 33.08 -8.73 5.07
CA THR A 310 33.49 -9.29 6.37
C THR A 310 32.32 -10.07 6.97
N LEU A 311 32.57 -11.33 7.33
CA LEU A 311 31.63 -12.17 8.07
C LEU A 311 31.45 -11.66 9.51
N PRO A 312 30.31 -11.94 10.17
CA PRO A 312 30.03 -11.46 11.52
C PRO A 312 30.96 -12.06 12.59
N GLY A 313 31.73 -13.10 12.25
CA GLY A 313 32.72 -13.67 13.13
C GLY A 313 33.76 -14.51 12.37
N GLN A 314 34.67 -15.10 13.13
CA GLN A 314 35.82 -15.82 12.59
C GLN A 314 35.42 -17.14 11.92
N VAL A 315 36.12 -17.48 10.86
CA VAL A 315 36.05 -18.76 10.15
C VAL A 315 37.24 -19.64 10.57
N GLY A 316 36.98 -20.94 10.72
CA GLY A 316 37.96 -21.95 11.15
C GLY A 316 38.93 -22.41 10.05
N TYR A 317 39.71 -23.46 10.34
CA TYR A 317 40.78 -23.95 9.46
C TYR A 317 40.35 -24.31 8.04
N THR A 318 39.21 -25.00 7.86
CA THR A 318 38.80 -25.43 6.50
C THR A 318 37.96 -24.42 5.73
N GLY A 319 37.49 -23.34 6.37
CA GLY A 319 36.62 -22.30 5.78
C GLY A 319 35.73 -22.77 4.64
N GLU A 320 34.59 -23.37 4.98
CA GLU A 320 33.67 -24.01 4.03
C GLU A 320 32.40 -23.19 3.80
N ILE A 321 31.95 -23.11 2.55
CA ILE A 321 30.71 -22.44 2.11
C ILE A 321 29.86 -23.38 1.25
N VAL A 322 28.56 -23.42 1.50
CA VAL A 322 27.62 -24.18 0.65
C VAL A 322 26.30 -23.47 0.51
N ARG A 323 25.71 -23.57 -0.68
CA ARG A 323 24.36 -23.07 -0.96
C ARG A 323 23.32 -24.17 -0.90
N VAL A 324 22.24 -23.93 -0.15
CA VAL A 324 21.02 -24.76 -0.16
C VAL A 324 19.81 -23.87 -0.46
N GLY A 325 19.33 -23.94 -1.70
CA GLY A 325 18.31 -23.03 -2.22
C GLY A 325 18.82 -21.59 -2.23
N ARG A 326 18.17 -20.71 -1.46
CA ARG A 326 18.56 -19.30 -1.25
C ARG A 326 19.41 -19.06 -0.01
N ASN A 327 19.73 -20.12 0.73
CA ASN A 327 20.48 -20.02 1.98
C ASN A 327 21.95 -20.36 1.73
N ILE A 328 22.84 -19.51 2.20
CA ILE A 328 24.28 -19.72 2.22
C ILE A 328 24.67 -20.11 3.64
N PHE A 329 25.30 -21.26 3.78
CA PHE A 329 25.86 -21.74 5.04
C PHE A 329 27.37 -21.59 4.98
N VAL A 330 27.92 -20.95 5.99
CA VAL A 330 29.37 -20.83 6.20
C VAL A 330 29.73 -21.43 7.55
N ARG A 331 30.77 -22.26 7.57
CA ARG A 331 31.30 -22.80 8.82
C ARG A 331 31.99 -21.69 9.63
N SER A 332 31.53 -21.45 10.86
CA SER A 332 32.23 -20.55 11.78
C SER A 332 33.29 -21.29 12.60
N LYS A 333 34.13 -20.51 13.30
CA LYS A 333 35.02 -21.02 14.34
C LYS A 333 34.23 -21.63 15.50
N TYR A 334 34.67 -22.78 16.02
CA TYR A 334 34.05 -23.47 17.18
C TYR A 334 32.61 -23.94 16.94
N SER A 335 31.70 -23.85 17.91
CA SER A 335 30.41 -24.56 17.93
C SER A 335 29.26 -23.85 17.20
N SER A 336 29.52 -23.10 16.12
CA SER A 336 28.48 -22.31 15.42
C SER A 336 28.58 -22.33 13.89
N TRP A 337 27.54 -21.87 13.21
CA TRP A 337 27.46 -21.75 11.75
C TRP A 337 26.85 -20.41 11.38
N TYR A 338 27.38 -19.76 10.35
CA TYR A 338 26.78 -18.56 9.78
C TYR A 338 25.81 -18.93 8.68
N VAL A 339 24.63 -18.32 8.70
CA VAL A 339 23.57 -18.56 7.72
C VAL A 339 23.09 -17.23 7.18
N ALA A 340 23.23 -17.02 5.87
CA ALA A 340 22.64 -15.90 5.17
C ALA A 340 21.50 -16.39 4.27
N THR A 341 20.35 -15.74 4.33
CA THR A 341 19.28 -15.95 3.35
C THR A 341 19.38 -14.82 2.33
N LEU A 342 19.63 -15.18 1.08
CA LEU A 342 19.73 -14.23 -0.02
C LEU A 342 18.33 -13.88 -0.53
N TYR A 343 18.14 -12.60 -0.81
CA TYR A 343 16.92 -12.04 -1.36
C TYR A 343 17.27 -11.16 -2.53
N HIS A 344 16.57 -11.30 -3.65
CA HIS A 344 16.70 -10.43 -4.83
C HIS A 344 15.33 -9.87 -5.19
N PRO A 345 14.91 -8.74 -4.57
CA PRO A 345 13.59 -8.18 -4.83
C PRO A 345 13.44 -7.74 -6.29
N ILE A 346 12.53 -8.37 -7.02
CA ILE A 346 12.14 -7.97 -8.38
C ILE A 346 11.01 -6.94 -8.35
N SER A 347 10.84 -6.20 -9.44
CA SER A 347 9.69 -5.30 -9.60
C SER A 347 8.38 -6.08 -9.82
N VAL A 348 7.26 -5.43 -9.53
CA VAL A 348 5.92 -5.99 -9.80
C VAL A 348 5.74 -6.31 -11.29
N GLY A 349 6.31 -5.50 -12.18
CA GLY A 349 6.24 -5.72 -13.63
C GLY A 349 7.02 -6.97 -14.07
N GLN A 350 8.22 -7.19 -13.54
CA GLN A 350 9.01 -8.41 -13.81
C GLN A 350 8.29 -9.66 -13.35
N LEU A 351 7.66 -9.64 -12.17
CA LEU A 351 6.83 -10.75 -11.67
C LEU A 351 5.77 -11.16 -12.70
N LYS A 352 5.19 -10.21 -13.45
CA LYS A 352 4.18 -10.53 -14.46
C LYS A 352 4.74 -11.31 -15.65
N THR A 353 6.04 -11.54 -15.74
CA THR A 353 6.66 -12.39 -16.78
C THR A 353 6.99 -13.80 -16.30
N TYR A 354 6.85 -14.11 -15.01
CA TYR A 354 7.29 -15.37 -14.42
C TYR A 354 6.13 -16.37 -14.33
N GLY A 355 6.42 -17.67 -14.53
CA GLY A 355 5.40 -18.73 -14.47
C GLY A 355 4.91 -19.04 -13.06
N ASP A 356 3.74 -19.67 -12.96
CA ASP A 356 3.19 -20.15 -11.69
C ASP A 356 4.17 -21.14 -11.01
N GLY A 357 4.23 -21.08 -9.68
CA GLY A 357 5.16 -21.89 -8.87
C GLY A 357 6.54 -21.26 -8.68
N THR A 358 6.86 -20.17 -9.38
CA THR A 358 8.13 -19.45 -9.18
C THR A 358 8.13 -18.73 -7.84
N GLU A 359 9.13 -18.99 -6.99
CA GLU A 359 9.37 -18.19 -5.79
C GLU A 359 10.02 -16.86 -6.14
N ALA A 360 9.55 -15.77 -5.52
CA ALA A 360 10.13 -14.45 -5.73
C ALA A 360 9.99 -13.57 -4.48
N ASP A 361 10.90 -12.61 -4.39
CA ASP A 361 10.79 -11.47 -3.49
C ASP A 361 10.36 -10.28 -4.35
N VAL A 362 9.30 -9.57 -3.98
CA VAL A 362 8.68 -8.56 -4.84
C VAL A 362 8.58 -7.25 -4.07
N ASN A 363 9.24 -6.23 -4.59
CA ASN A 363 9.22 -4.91 -3.98
C ASN A 363 8.02 -4.10 -4.47
N GLY A 364 7.30 -3.44 -3.55
CA GLY A 364 6.19 -2.58 -3.91
C GLY A 364 5.67 -1.73 -2.75
N VAL A 365 4.79 -0.79 -3.10
CA VAL A 365 4.08 0.07 -2.16
C VAL A 365 2.64 -0.43 -2.03
N VAL A 366 2.16 -0.63 -0.81
CA VAL A 366 0.80 -1.09 -0.54
C VAL A 366 -0.22 -0.06 -1.00
N SER A 367 -1.08 -0.42 -1.96
CA SER A 367 -2.07 0.49 -2.57
C SER A 367 -3.49 0.30 -2.05
N ALA A 368 -3.79 -0.90 -1.55
CA ALA A 368 -5.09 -1.28 -0.98
C ALA A 368 -4.93 -2.45 -0.01
N VAL A 369 -5.83 -2.55 0.96
CA VAL A 369 -5.90 -3.65 1.93
C VAL A 369 -7.36 -4.07 2.06
N PHE A 370 -7.62 -5.37 2.00
CA PHE A 370 -8.93 -6.00 2.09
C PHE A 370 -8.90 -7.03 3.23
N PRO A 371 -9.11 -6.60 4.50
CA PRO A 371 -8.88 -7.43 5.67
C PRO A 371 -9.77 -8.67 5.74
N SER A 372 -11.04 -8.55 5.34
CA SER A 372 -12.02 -9.66 5.32
C SER A 372 -11.59 -10.82 4.42
N GLU A 373 -10.76 -10.54 3.41
CA GLU A 373 -10.25 -11.51 2.44
C GLU A 373 -8.82 -11.94 2.71
N LYS A 374 -8.14 -11.31 3.68
CA LYS A 374 -6.70 -11.47 3.91
C LYS A 374 -5.85 -11.18 2.67
N VAL A 375 -6.27 -10.17 1.92
CA VAL A 375 -5.63 -9.73 0.68
C VAL A 375 -5.18 -8.28 0.82
N PHE A 376 -4.05 -7.95 0.22
CA PHE A 376 -3.66 -6.57 -0.03
C PHE A 376 -3.06 -6.47 -1.43
N TYR A 377 -2.93 -5.25 -1.94
CA TYR A 377 -2.33 -4.99 -3.25
C TYR A 377 -1.08 -4.16 -3.07
N ILE A 378 -0.06 -4.49 -3.86
CA ILE A 378 1.15 -3.68 -3.99
C ILE A 378 1.28 -3.20 -5.42
N GLN A 379 1.87 -2.03 -5.59
CA GLN A 379 2.21 -1.49 -6.90
C GLN A 379 3.64 -0.96 -6.92
N SER A 380 4.24 -0.92 -8.10
CA SER A 380 5.52 -0.24 -8.31
C SER A 380 5.36 1.25 -7.96
N ALA A 381 6.40 1.88 -7.41
CA ALA A 381 6.33 3.28 -6.95
C ALA A 381 6.00 4.27 -8.09
N ASP A 382 6.46 3.96 -9.30
CA ASP A 382 6.14 4.70 -10.54
C ASP A 382 4.73 4.40 -11.09
N ARG A 383 4.01 3.45 -10.47
CA ARG A 383 2.68 2.95 -10.84
C ARG A 383 2.64 2.25 -12.21
N SER A 384 3.76 1.68 -12.66
CA SER A 384 3.87 0.94 -13.92
C SER A 384 3.16 -0.42 -13.90
N SER A 385 3.04 -1.06 -12.73
CA SER A 385 2.38 -2.36 -12.56
C SER A 385 1.92 -2.57 -11.12
N GLY A 386 0.83 -3.32 -10.94
CA GLY A 386 0.27 -3.71 -9.65
C GLY A 386 0.02 -5.21 -9.56
N VAL A 387 -0.09 -5.75 -8.35
CA VAL A 387 -0.35 -7.17 -8.12
C VAL A 387 -1.07 -7.39 -6.81
N ARG A 388 -1.96 -8.39 -6.80
CA ARG A 388 -2.61 -8.91 -5.61
C ARG A 388 -1.65 -9.74 -4.77
N VAL A 389 -1.75 -9.63 -3.45
CA VAL A 389 -1.02 -10.42 -2.48
C VAL A 389 -2.02 -11.11 -1.56
N SER A 390 -1.96 -12.43 -1.50
CA SER A 390 -2.77 -13.24 -0.58
C SER A 390 -1.90 -13.63 0.60
N TYR A 391 -2.26 -13.22 1.81
CA TYR A 391 -1.43 -13.42 3.01
C TYR A 391 -2.25 -14.01 4.16
N PRO A 392 -1.98 -15.25 4.61
CA PRO A 392 -2.84 -15.92 5.59
C PRO A 392 -2.75 -15.32 7.02
N GLY A 393 -1.72 -14.52 7.31
CA GLY A 393 -1.49 -13.88 8.60
C GLY A 393 -2.51 -12.77 8.93
N THR A 394 -2.52 -12.34 10.19
CA THR A 394 -3.45 -11.31 10.70
C THR A 394 -2.84 -9.91 10.72
N ASN A 395 -1.52 -9.81 10.68
CA ASN A 395 -0.77 -8.56 10.57
C ASN A 395 -0.67 -8.13 9.10
N LEU A 396 -1.75 -7.58 8.56
CA LEU A 396 -1.74 -6.97 7.23
C LEU A 396 -0.97 -5.62 7.26
N PRO A 397 -0.26 -5.27 6.18
CA PRO A 397 0.45 -3.99 6.11
C PRO A 397 -0.54 -2.83 5.94
N SER A 398 -0.06 -1.60 6.15
CA SER A 398 -0.87 -0.38 5.97
C SER A 398 -0.72 0.21 4.57
N VAL A 399 -1.77 0.85 4.05
CA VAL A 399 -1.70 1.59 2.77
C VAL A 399 -0.57 2.62 2.82
N GLY A 400 0.24 2.67 1.76
CA GLY A 400 1.42 3.52 1.64
C GLY A 400 2.71 2.89 2.18
N GLN A 401 2.65 1.77 2.89
CA GLN A 401 3.85 1.09 3.36
C GLN A 401 4.64 0.53 2.17
N SER A 402 5.94 0.84 2.11
CA SER A 402 6.88 0.22 1.17
C SER A 402 7.37 -1.09 1.79
N LEU A 403 7.26 -2.19 1.05
CA LEU A 403 7.62 -3.52 1.55
C LEU A 403 8.17 -4.43 0.45
N VAL A 404 8.87 -5.47 0.87
CA VAL A 404 9.16 -6.64 0.05
C VAL A 404 8.25 -7.78 0.49
N VAL A 405 7.55 -8.37 -0.47
CA VAL A 405 6.73 -9.56 -0.30
C VAL A 405 7.52 -10.78 -0.73
N ASN A 406 7.68 -11.75 0.15
CA ASN A 406 8.20 -13.07 -0.17
C ASN A 406 7.06 -14.04 -0.38
N GLY A 407 7.10 -14.80 -1.48
CA GLY A 407 6.08 -15.80 -1.75
C GLY A 407 6.24 -16.48 -3.10
N THR A 408 5.23 -17.26 -3.46
CA THR A 408 5.15 -17.98 -4.73
C THR A 408 4.17 -17.29 -5.67
N ILE A 409 4.57 -17.08 -6.91
CA ILE A 409 3.72 -16.50 -7.97
C ILE A 409 2.67 -17.53 -8.38
N GLN A 410 1.41 -17.11 -8.48
CA GLN A 410 0.28 -17.96 -8.83
C GLN A 410 -0.72 -17.19 -9.70
N THR A 411 -1.57 -17.93 -10.41
CA THR A 411 -2.72 -17.40 -11.13
C THR A 411 -4.01 -17.92 -10.50
N ASP A 412 -4.93 -17.01 -10.20
CA ASP A 412 -6.25 -17.36 -9.67
C ASP A 412 -7.11 -18.01 -10.75
N THR A 413 -7.55 -19.24 -10.53
CA THR A 413 -8.30 -20.01 -11.54
C THR A 413 -9.70 -19.45 -11.79
N THR A 414 -10.26 -18.70 -10.83
CA THR A 414 -11.63 -18.15 -10.89
C THR A 414 -11.63 -16.76 -11.50
N THR A 415 -10.68 -15.90 -11.08
CA THR A 415 -10.63 -14.50 -11.53
C THR A 415 -9.66 -14.26 -12.69
N ARG A 416 -8.77 -15.22 -12.98
CA ARG A 416 -7.62 -15.09 -13.90
C ARG A 416 -6.64 -13.98 -13.52
N GLU A 417 -6.72 -13.49 -12.28
CA GLU A 417 -5.80 -12.50 -11.75
C GLU A 417 -4.50 -13.18 -11.27
N ARG A 418 -3.35 -12.60 -11.62
CA ARG A 418 -2.07 -13.03 -11.03
C ARG A 418 -1.90 -12.46 -9.63
N TYR A 419 -1.41 -13.30 -8.71
CA TYR A 419 -1.17 -12.93 -7.33
C TYR A 419 0.09 -13.58 -6.75
N ILE A 420 0.55 -13.05 -5.62
CA ILE A 420 1.59 -13.68 -4.80
C ILE A 420 0.91 -14.44 -3.65
N SER A 421 1.15 -15.74 -3.55
CA SER A 421 0.88 -16.52 -2.34
C SER A 421 1.99 -16.22 -1.34
N CYS A 422 1.70 -15.32 -0.40
CA CYS A 422 2.70 -14.71 0.48
C CYS A 422 3.02 -15.61 1.67
N SER A 423 4.29 -15.96 1.82
CA SER A 423 4.87 -16.63 3.00
C SER A 423 5.29 -15.63 4.08
N GLY A 424 5.60 -14.39 3.70
CA GLY A 424 5.95 -13.31 4.62
C GLY A 424 6.27 -12.01 3.89
N TRP A 425 6.34 -10.91 4.64
CA TRP A 425 6.72 -9.62 4.10
C TRP A 425 7.49 -8.81 5.15
N TRP A 426 8.31 -7.87 4.71
CA TRP A 426 9.02 -6.94 5.59
C TRP A 426 9.07 -5.54 4.97
N GLN A 427 9.14 -4.53 5.84
CA GLN A 427 9.20 -3.14 5.40
C GLN A 427 10.50 -2.85 4.64
N SER A 428 10.38 -2.17 3.50
CA SER A 428 11.49 -1.74 2.65
C SER A 428 11.43 -0.22 2.46
N GLY A 429 12.08 0.52 3.35
CA GLY A 429 12.13 1.99 3.29
C GLY A 429 10.93 2.70 3.92
N SER A 430 10.78 3.98 3.59
CA SER A 430 9.75 4.87 4.16
C SER A 430 8.39 4.69 3.48
N SER A 431 7.32 5.00 4.23
CA SER A 431 5.97 5.04 3.68
C SER A 431 5.83 6.13 2.62
N GLN A 432 5.02 5.87 1.60
CA GLN A 432 4.78 6.74 0.46
C GLN A 432 3.30 7.09 0.31
N THR A 433 3.03 8.26 -0.26
CA THR A 433 1.66 8.65 -0.63
C THR A 433 1.20 7.89 -1.87
N VAL A 434 0.14 7.10 -1.74
CA VAL A 434 -0.46 6.36 -2.86
C VAL A 434 -1.42 7.25 -3.63
N LYS A 435 -1.26 7.34 -4.97
CA LYS A 435 -2.15 8.09 -5.86
C LYS A 435 -2.71 7.18 -6.95
N PRO A 436 -4.04 7.20 -7.21
CA PRO A 436 -4.63 6.42 -8.29
C PRO A 436 -4.18 6.93 -9.67
N ILE A 437 -4.23 6.07 -10.68
CA ILE A 437 -4.16 6.48 -12.09
C ILE A 437 -5.57 6.63 -12.66
N GLY A 438 -5.85 7.77 -13.29
CA GLY A 438 -7.10 7.97 -14.01
C GLY A 438 -7.11 7.14 -15.30
N VAL A 439 -8.15 6.32 -15.50
CA VAL A 439 -8.32 5.52 -16.71
C VAL A 439 -9.75 5.61 -17.22
N THR A 440 -9.94 5.42 -18.52
CA THR A 440 -11.28 5.28 -19.11
C THR A 440 -11.80 3.86 -18.90
N THR A 441 -13.13 3.65 -19.01
CA THR A 441 -13.67 2.28 -18.92
C THR A 441 -13.16 1.38 -20.06
N LYS A 442 -12.80 1.98 -21.21
CA LYS A 442 -12.19 1.29 -22.36
C LYS A 442 -10.86 0.66 -22.03
N THR A 443 -9.98 1.43 -21.39
CA THR A 443 -8.59 1.06 -21.09
C THR A 443 -8.44 0.30 -19.77
N LEU A 444 -9.48 0.26 -18.94
CA LEU A 444 -9.48 -0.51 -17.70
C LEU A 444 -9.29 -2.01 -17.97
N GLY A 445 -8.45 -2.67 -17.17
CA GLY A 445 -7.96 -4.03 -17.38
C GLY A 445 -6.79 -4.08 -18.36
N GLY A 446 -6.97 -3.49 -19.55
CA GLY A 446 -5.97 -3.46 -20.63
C GLY A 446 -5.74 -4.83 -21.28
N GLY A 447 -4.70 -4.92 -22.11
CA GLY A 447 -4.30 -6.16 -22.76
C GLY A 447 -3.49 -7.11 -21.85
N GLN A 448 -3.16 -8.29 -22.38
CA GLN A 448 -2.33 -9.29 -21.67
C GLN A 448 -0.91 -8.77 -21.40
N MET A 449 -0.37 -9.08 -20.22
CA MET A 449 1.01 -8.77 -19.84
C MET A 449 1.70 -10.01 -19.27
N GLY A 450 2.63 -10.60 -20.04
CA GLY A 450 3.21 -11.90 -19.71
C GLY A 450 2.10 -12.94 -19.48
N TYR A 451 2.04 -13.56 -18.30
CA TYR A 451 0.95 -14.49 -17.95
C TYR A 451 -0.24 -13.85 -17.21
N GLN A 452 -0.28 -12.52 -17.05
CA GLN A 452 -1.47 -11.83 -16.54
C GLN A 452 -2.45 -11.71 -17.69
N ALA A 453 -3.59 -12.37 -17.56
CA ALA A 453 -4.66 -12.32 -18.56
C ALA A 453 -5.06 -10.86 -18.83
N GLY A 454 -5.25 -10.55 -20.12
CA GLY A 454 -5.94 -9.33 -20.54
C GLY A 454 -7.45 -9.49 -20.34
N VAL A 455 -8.18 -8.38 -20.47
CA VAL A 455 -9.64 -8.40 -20.41
C VAL A 455 -10.25 -8.38 -21.82
N GLU A 456 -11.49 -8.82 -21.95
CA GLU A 456 -12.23 -8.83 -23.20
C GLU A 456 -12.39 -7.42 -23.78
N GLY A 457 -12.07 -7.27 -25.06
CA GLY A 457 -12.00 -5.97 -25.73
C GLY A 457 -11.03 -4.97 -25.07
N GLY A 458 -10.07 -5.44 -24.26
CA GLY A 458 -9.09 -4.60 -23.54
C GLY A 458 -8.16 -3.83 -24.48
N VAL A 459 -7.93 -2.55 -24.17
CA VAL A 459 -7.07 -1.67 -24.97
C VAL A 459 -5.96 -1.06 -24.11
N GLY A 460 -4.73 -1.07 -24.61
CA GLY A 460 -3.57 -0.46 -23.95
C GLY A 460 -2.86 -1.40 -22.97
N LEU A 461 -1.99 -0.83 -22.14
CA LEU A 461 -1.21 -1.58 -21.16
C LEU A 461 -2.10 -2.15 -20.05
N SER A 462 -1.72 -3.32 -19.53
CA SER A 462 -2.42 -3.93 -18.39
C SER A 462 -2.33 -3.02 -17.18
N ASN A 463 -3.49 -2.77 -16.55
CA ASN A 463 -3.56 -2.05 -15.26
C ASN A 463 -4.18 -2.93 -14.16
N VAL A 464 -4.28 -4.24 -14.38
CA VAL A 464 -4.72 -5.21 -13.37
C VAL A 464 -3.78 -5.17 -12.17
N GLY A 465 -4.34 -5.01 -10.98
CA GLY A 465 -3.67 -4.87 -9.69
C GLY A 465 -3.28 -3.43 -9.32
N LEU A 466 -3.46 -2.44 -10.20
CA LEU A 466 -3.18 -1.03 -9.89
C LEU A 466 -4.35 -0.36 -9.18
N LEU A 467 -4.03 0.65 -8.36
CA LEU A 467 -5.03 1.60 -7.88
C LEU A 467 -5.41 2.57 -9.02
N VAL A 468 -6.68 2.53 -9.41
CA VAL A 468 -7.23 3.31 -10.51
C VAL A 468 -8.33 4.26 -10.03
N LYS A 469 -8.66 5.23 -10.88
CA LYS A 469 -9.83 6.09 -10.74
C LYS A 469 -10.56 6.15 -12.07
N ILE A 470 -11.88 5.91 -12.04
CA ILE A 470 -12.77 5.96 -13.20
C ILE A 470 -13.97 6.87 -12.91
N SER A 471 -14.67 7.31 -13.96
CA SER A 471 -15.89 8.12 -13.84
C SER A 471 -16.94 7.73 -14.88
N GLY A 472 -18.22 7.92 -14.56
CA GLY A 472 -19.32 7.58 -15.46
C GLY A 472 -20.68 7.61 -14.74
N LYS A 473 -21.74 7.26 -15.47
CA LYS A 473 -23.09 7.15 -14.92
C LYS A 473 -23.33 5.76 -14.33
N VAL A 474 -24.01 5.71 -13.20
CA VAL A 474 -24.52 4.46 -12.61
C VAL A 474 -25.63 3.93 -13.52
N THR A 475 -25.49 2.69 -13.97
CA THR A 475 -26.40 2.07 -14.96
C THR A 475 -27.25 0.95 -14.37
N GLY A 476 -26.83 0.36 -13.25
CA GLY A 476 -27.61 -0.65 -12.54
C GLY A 476 -26.92 -1.13 -11.28
N LYS A 477 -27.65 -1.93 -10.49
CA LYS A 477 -27.22 -2.50 -9.21
C LYS A 477 -27.50 -4.01 -9.19
N GLN A 478 -26.70 -4.77 -8.46
CA GLN A 478 -26.84 -6.22 -8.30
C GLN A 478 -26.62 -6.63 -6.84
N GLY A 479 -27.52 -7.46 -6.30
CA GLY A 479 -27.55 -7.81 -4.88
C GLY A 479 -28.09 -6.68 -3.99
N ILE A 480 -28.01 -6.83 -2.66
CA ILE A 480 -28.22 -5.72 -1.71
C ILE A 480 -26.95 -4.86 -1.72
N ASP A 481 -26.76 -4.12 -2.82
CA ASP A 481 -25.60 -3.28 -3.09
C ASP A 481 -24.24 -4.02 -3.02
N ASP A 482 -24.21 -5.33 -3.29
CA ASP A 482 -22.95 -6.09 -3.38
C ASP A 482 -22.07 -5.55 -4.50
N CYS A 483 -22.70 -5.22 -5.63
CA CYS A 483 -22.06 -4.63 -6.79
C CYS A 483 -23.00 -3.64 -7.46
N TRP A 484 -22.43 -2.68 -8.18
CA TRP A 484 -23.17 -1.83 -9.12
C TRP A 484 -22.30 -1.50 -10.33
N TYR A 485 -22.92 -0.95 -11.36
CA TYR A 485 -22.30 -0.80 -12.68
C TYR A 485 -22.19 0.66 -13.07
N ILE A 486 -21.08 1.02 -13.71
CA ILE A 486 -20.78 2.38 -14.18
C ILE A 486 -20.41 2.38 -15.66
N SER A 487 -20.96 3.33 -16.42
CA SER A 487 -20.66 3.49 -17.84
C SER A 487 -20.28 4.94 -18.17
N ASP A 488 -19.19 5.12 -18.91
CA ASP A 488 -18.79 6.41 -19.49
C ASP A 488 -19.43 6.66 -20.88
N GLY A 489 -20.35 5.79 -21.30
CA GLY A 489 -21.05 5.87 -22.58
C GLY A 489 -20.62 4.80 -23.60
N LEU A 490 -19.54 4.07 -23.35
CA LEU A 490 -19.04 3.02 -24.25
C LEU A 490 -19.78 1.68 -24.17
N ARG A 491 -20.65 1.50 -23.16
CA ARG A 491 -21.51 0.30 -22.97
C ARG A 491 -20.75 -1.04 -22.99
N LYS A 492 -19.63 -1.15 -22.27
CA LYS A 492 -19.03 -2.47 -21.96
C LYS A 492 -20.04 -3.33 -21.20
N ASN A 493 -20.10 -4.63 -21.48
CA ASN A 493 -21.02 -5.58 -20.86
C ASN A 493 -20.26 -6.89 -20.61
N ASP A 494 -20.48 -7.52 -19.46
CA ASP A 494 -19.82 -8.75 -19.01
C ASP A 494 -20.60 -10.04 -19.35
N GLY A 495 -21.45 -9.96 -20.38
CA GLY A 495 -22.45 -10.96 -20.75
C GLY A 495 -23.75 -10.88 -19.94
N GLY A 496 -23.83 -9.98 -18.95
CA GLY A 496 -24.98 -9.77 -18.08
C GLY A 496 -26.05 -8.83 -18.65
N SER A 497 -27.09 -8.57 -17.86
CA SER A 497 -28.19 -7.67 -18.24
C SER A 497 -27.95 -6.19 -17.94
N ILE A 498 -26.83 -5.84 -17.29
CA ILE A 498 -26.51 -4.47 -16.88
C ILE A 498 -25.26 -4.00 -17.62
N ASP A 499 -25.40 -2.96 -18.43
CA ASP A 499 -24.26 -2.36 -19.14
C ASP A 499 -23.36 -1.59 -18.17
N GLY A 500 -22.06 -1.78 -18.22
CA GLY A 500 -21.06 -0.98 -17.52
C GLY A 500 -19.90 -1.81 -16.95
N ILE A 501 -18.96 -1.12 -16.33
CA ILE A 501 -17.92 -1.73 -15.51
C ILE A 501 -18.50 -2.05 -14.13
N LYS A 502 -18.27 -3.27 -13.66
CA LYS A 502 -18.62 -3.69 -12.31
C LYS A 502 -17.76 -2.96 -11.27
N VAL A 503 -18.42 -2.39 -10.28
CA VAL A 503 -17.84 -1.85 -9.06
C VAL A 503 -18.18 -2.81 -7.93
N ASP A 504 -17.15 -3.44 -7.37
CA ASP A 504 -17.25 -4.47 -6.34
C ASP A 504 -17.10 -3.86 -4.95
N LEU A 505 -18.12 -4.06 -4.10
CA LEU A 505 -18.20 -3.59 -2.73
C LEU A 505 -18.20 -4.74 -1.71
N THR A 506 -18.00 -5.98 -2.15
CA THR A 506 -18.16 -7.18 -1.30
C THR A 506 -17.19 -7.23 -0.12
N ALA A 507 -16.02 -6.61 -0.27
CA ALA A 507 -15.05 -6.48 0.81
C ALA A 507 -15.47 -5.48 1.90
N LEU A 508 -16.44 -4.60 1.63
CA LEU A 508 -17.01 -3.67 2.59
C LEU A 508 -18.16 -4.31 3.35
N SER A 509 -18.26 -3.96 4.63
CA SER A 509 -19.44 -4.29 5.44
C SER A 509 -20.68 -3.66 4.81
N VAL A 510 -21.82 -4.37 4.82
CA VAL A 510 -23.07 -3.90 4.17
C VAL A 510 -23.43 -2.44 4.54
N PRO A 511 -23.33 -2.00 5.82
CA PRO A 511 -23.60 -0.61 6.18
C PRO A 511 -22.67 0.44 5.54
N ASP A 512 -21.44 0.06 5.20
CA ASP A 512 -20.43 0.95 4.62
C ASP A 512 -20.47 1.00 3.09
N ARG A 513 -21.37 0.23 2.46
CA ARG A 513 -21.46 0.15 1.00
C ARG A 513 -22.08 1.42 0.43
N PRO A 514 -21.36 2.17 -0.42
CA PRO A 514 -21.96 3.32 -1.06
C PRO A 514 -23.01 2.89 -2.09
N SER A 515 -24.19 3.51 -2.05
CA SER A 515 -25.34 3.15 -2.90
C SER A 515 -25.85 4.36 -3.71
N PRO A 516 -25.12 4.81 -4.76
CA PRO A 516 -25.57 5.92 -5.61
C PRO A 516 -26.81 5.54 -6.42
N ASP A 517 -27.67 6.49 -6.75
CA ASP A 517 -28.88 6.20 -7.53
C ASP A 517 -28.53 5.94 -9.01
N ILE A 518 -29.33 5.07 -9.65
CA ILE A 518 -29.20 4.83 -11.10
C ILE A 518 -29.37 6.17 -11.82
N GLY A 519 -28.47 6.46 -12.76
CA GLY A 519 -28.39 7.72 -13.50
C GLY A 519 -27.46 8.77 -12.88
N ASN A 520 -27.06 8.61 -11.61
CA ASN A 520 -26.06 9.50 -11.01
C ASN A 520 -24.72 9.38 -11.74
N PHE A 521 -24.05 10.51 -11.95
CA PHE A 521 -22.69 10.57 -12.43
C PHE A 521 -21.74 10.50 -11.22
N VAL A 522 -20.81 9.56 -11.22
CA VAL A 522 -19.93 9.29 -10.09
C VAL A 522 -18.48 9.19 -10.51
N VAL A 523 -17.56 9.37 -9.57
CA VAL A 523 -16.14 9.05 -9.67
C VAL A 523 -15.83 7.95 -8.66
N VAL A 524 -15.16 6.90 -9.10
CA VAL A 524 -14.82 5.73 -8.27
C VAL A 524 -13.32 5.54 -8.26
N THR A 525 -12.75 5.43 -7.06
CA THR A 525 -11.37 5.00 -6.85
C THR A 525 -11.38 3.54 -6.38
N GLY A 526 -10.44 2.73 -6.83
CA GLY A 526 -10.38 1.34 -6.39
C GLY A 526 -9.27 0.58 -7.10
N VAL A 527 -9.08 -0.67 -6.74
CA VAL A 527 -8.12 -1.53 -7.43
C VAL A 527 -8.77 -2.13 -8.67
N CYS A 528 -8.07 -2.11 -9.80
CA CYS A 528 -8.49 -2.86 -10.98
C CYS A 528 -8.21 -4.35 -10.76
N GLY A 529 -9.22 -5.14 -10.42
CA GLY A 529 -9.16 -6.61 -10.44
C GLY A 529 -9.71 -7.18 -11.74
N THR A 530 -9.80 -8.50 -11.82
CA THR A 530 -10.49 -9.22 -12.91
C THR A 530 -11.47 -10.25 -12.35
N TYR A 531 -12.43 -10.66 -13.17
CA TYR A 531 -13.32 -11.80 -12.92
C TYR A 531 -13.74 -12.40 -14.26
N VAL A 532 -14.29 -13.62 -14.25
CA VAL A 532 -14.88 -14.22 -15.44
C VAL A 532 -16.36 -13.87 -15.52
N GLY A 533 -16.78 -13.24 -16.61
CA GLY A 533 -18.15 -12.80 -16.87
C GLY A 533 -19.10 -13.97 -17.16
N THR A 534 -20.39 -13.67 -17.36
CA THR A 534 -21.38 -14.70 -17.73
C THR A 534 -21.24 -15.15 -19.17
N ASP A 535 -20.52 -14.37 -19.99
CA ASP A 535 -20.06 -14.75 -21.33
C ASP A 535 -18.86 -15.71 -21.32
N GLY A 536 -18.26 -15.98 -20.16
CA GLY A 536 -17.09 -16.85 -20.02
C GLY A 536 -15.75 -16.15 -20.28
N GLU A 537 -15.76 -14.86 -20.59
CA GLU A 537 -14.56 -14.07 -20.85
C GLU A 537 -14.07 -13.32 -19.60
N VAL A 538 -12.83 -12.82 -19.63
CA VAL A 538 -12.25 -12.08 -18.50
C VAL A 538 -12.64 -10.61 -18.57
N HIS A 539 -13.25 -10.07 -17.52
CA HIS A 539 -13.70 -8.67 -17.43
C HIS A 539 -13.03 -7.92 -16.27
N PRO A 540 -12.82 -6.60 -16.40
CA PRO A 540 -12.27 -5.80 -15.32
C PRO A 540 -13.34 -5.49 -14.26
N VAL A 541 -12.91 -5.41 -13.01
CA VAL A 541 -13.74 -4.95 -11.88
C VAL A 541 -12.98 -3.90 -11.09
N VAL A 542 -13.67 -2.85 -10.64
CA VAL A 542 -13.09 -1.88 -9.70
C VAL A 542 -13.48 -2.28 -8.28
N ARG A 543 -12.49 -2.72 -7.50
CA ARG A 543 -12.67 -3.14 -6.12
C ARG A 543 -12.44 -1.95 -5.18
N VAL A 544 -13.50 -1.50 -4.53
CA VAL A 544 -13.50 -0.29 -3.70
C VAL A 544 -12.90 -0.59 -2.33
N ARG A 545 -12.02 0.29 -1.82
CA ARG A 545 -11.29 0.03 -0.56
C ARG A 545 -12.07 0.46 0.67
N ASN A 546 -12.90 1.50 0.53
CA ASN A 546 -13.76 2.07 1.57
C ASN A 546 -14.82 2.98 0.94
N SER A 547 -15.82 3.41 1.71
CA SER A 547 -16.91 4.26 1.21
C SER A 547 -16.45 5.59 0.59
N SER A 548 -15.34 6.18 1.07
CA SER A 548 -14.83 7.47 0.58
C SER A 548 -14.20 7.41 -0.82
N ASP A 549 -13.98 6.20 -1.33
CA ASP A 549 -13.51 5.99 -2.70
C ASP A 549 -14.62 6.29 -3.75
N LEU A 550 -15.88 6.48 -3.34
CA LEU A 550 -16.96 7.00 -4.19
C LEU A 550 -17.16 8.51 -4.01
N GLN A 551 -17.26 9.24 -5.12
CA GLN A 551 -17.77 10.61 -5.16
C GLN A 551 -18.99 10.68 -6.07
N ASN A 552 -20.15 11.05 -5.53
CA ASN A 552 -21.36 11.29 -6.32
C ASN A 552 -21.39 12.74 -6.81
N LEU A 553 -21.32 12.94 -8.13
CA LEU A 553 -21.30 14.25 -8.76
C LEU A 553 -22.71 14.74 -9.18
N SER A 554 -23.76 13.94 -8.95
CA SER A 554 -25.16 14.32 -9.25
C SER A 554 -25.87 14.93 -8.05
N VAL A 555 -25.30 15.99 -7.47
CA VAL A 555 -25.92 16.69 -6.34
C VAL A 555 -27.11 17.54 -6.80
N LYS A 556 -28.25 17.44 -6.09
CA LYS A 556 -29.49 18.17 -6.37
C LYS A 556 -29.22 19.68 -6.35
N LYS A 557 -29.75 20.39 -7.36
CA LYS A 557 -29.84 21.86 -7.33
C LYS A 557 -31.19 22.27 -6.76
N TYR A 558 -31.19 23.28 -5.90
CA TYR A 558 -32.40 23.87 -5.33
C TYR A 558 -32.69 25.20 -6.00
N LYS A 559 -33.85 25.31 -6.65
CA LYS A 559 -34.23 26.52 -7.38
C LYS A 559 -34.75 27.58 -6.42
N VAL A 560 -34.23 28.79 -6.51
CA VAL A 560 -34.65 29.90 -5.64
C VAL A 560 -35.15 31.07 -6.46
N ILE A 561 -36.27 31.64 -6.03
CA ILE A 561 -36.69 32.97 -6.46
C ILE A 561 -36.22 33.96 -5.41
N VAL A 562 -35.52 35.01 -5.85
CA VAL A 562 -35.17 36.13 -4.98
C VAL A 562 -36.20 37.24 -5.19
N VAL A 563 -36.78 37.71 -4.10
CA VAL A 563 -37.62 38.92 -4.08
C VAL A 563 -36.88 39.99 -3.29
N ASN A 564 -36.49 41.07 -3.96
CA ASN A 564 -35.66 42.12 -3.39
C ASN A 564 -36.49 43.40 -3.20
N ALA A 565 -36.98 43.63 -1.97
CA ALA A 565 -37.68 44.87 -1.58
C ALA A 565 -36.67 45.97 -1.25
N ASP A 566 -36.06 46.50 -2.30
CA ASP A 566 -35.06 47.54 -2.23
C ASP A 566 -35.43 48.62 -3.26
N PRO A 567 -36.50 49.40 -3.03
CA PRO A 567 -36.99 50.34 -4.01
C PRO A 567 -36.03 51.51 -4.23
N HIS A 568 -36.13 52.15 -5.40
CA HIS A 568 -35.50 53.46 -5.59
C HIS A 568 -36.25 54.53 -4.79
N CYS A 569 -35.50 55.41 -4.13
CA CYS A 569 -36.01 56.50 -3.28
C CYS A 569 -35.90 57.85 -4.02
N PRO A 570 -36.97 58.37 -4.65
CA PRO A 570 -36.90 59.55 -5.52
C PRO A 570 -36.32 60.80 -4.86
N SER A 571 -36.62 61.05 -3.58
CA SER A 571 -36.12 62.23 -2.85
C SER A 571 -34.66 62.10 -2.42
N TYR A 572 -34.06 60.92 -2.55
CA TYR A 572 -32.70 60.60 -2.10
C TYR A 572 -31.80 60.24 -3.30
N GLY A 573 -31.85 61.08 -4.33
CA GLY A 573 -31.06 60.91 -5.54
C GLY A 573 -31.53 59.77 -6.45
N ASN A 574 -32.73 59.24 -6.20
CA ASN A 574 -33.27 58.06 -6.89
C ASN A 574 -32.33 56.85 -6.78
N LEU A 575 -31.60 56.75 -5.67
CA LEU A 575 -30.78 55.60 -5.30
C LEU A 575 -31.66 54.51 -4.70
N ARG A 576 -31.23 53.26 -4.78
CA ARG A 576 -31.83 52.14 -4.05
C ARG A 576 -31.73 52.36 -2.54
N THR A 577 -32.62 51.76 -1.77
CA THR A 577 -32.66 51.94 -0.31
C THR A 577 -31.32 51.54 0.34
N HIS A 578 -30.71 50.43 -0.09
CA HIS A 578 -29.39 50.03 0.42
C HIS A 578 -28.28 51.05 0.07
N GLU A 579 -28.32 51.65 -1.13
CA GLU A 579 -27.34 52.65 -1.58
C GLU A 579 -27.47 53.97 -0.79
N VAL A 580 -28.70 54.38 -0.46
CA VAL A 580 -28.95 55.59 0.36
C VAL A 580 -28.22 55.53 1.70
N PHE A 581 -28.13 54.34 2.31
CA PHE A 581 -27.51 54.14 3.61
C PHE A 581 -26.09 53.54 3.54
N GLY A 582 -25.60 53.20 2.35
CA GLY A 582 -24.31 52.51 2.18
C GLY A 582 -24.30 51.10 2.76
N TRP A 583 -25.43 50.41 2.72
CA TRP A 583 -25.60 49.03 3.15
C TRP A 583 -25.11 48.03 2.08
N GLY A 584 -25.14 46.74 2.39
CA GLY A 584 -24.63 45.70 1.50
C GLY A 584 -25.47 45.54 0.24
N ASP A 585 -24.82 45.30 -0.90
CA ASP A 585 -25.49 44.97 -2.16
C ASP A 585 -26.17 43.58 -2.04
N PRO A 586 -27.51 43.49 -2.15
CA PRO A 586 -28.24 42.23 -2.06
C PRO A 586 -27.73 41.13 -3.01
N HIS A 587 -27.27 41.48 -4.22
CA HIS A 587 -26.74 40.48 -5.17
C HIS A 587 -25.44 39.86 -4.67
N VAL A 588 -24.53 40.69 -4.13
CA VAL A 588 -23.25 40.23 -3.59
C VAL A 588 -23.47 39.40 -2.33
N LEU A 589 -24.37 39.86 -1.44
CA LEU A 589 -24.75 39.14 -0.23
C LEU A 589 -25.33 37.76 -0.56
N CYS A 590 -26.30 37.71 -1.48
CA CYS A 590 -26.95 36.47 -1.91
C CYS A 590 -25.96 35.46 -2.50
N GLN A 591 -25.10 35.89 -3.43
CA GLN A 591 -24.14 34.98 -4.07
C GLN A 591 -23.13 34.44 -3.05
N THR A 592 -22.63 35.31 -2.17
CA THR A 592 -21.66 34.92 -1.13
C THR A 592 -22.26 33.92 -0.14
N TYR A 593 -23.53 34.12 0.24
CA TYR A 593 -24.28 33.19 1.08
C TYR A 593 -24.44 31.81 0.41
N ILE A 594 -24.85 31.77 -0.87
CA ILE A 594 -24.98 30.53 -1.64
C ILE A 594 -23.64 29.79 -1.71
N ASP A 595 -22.55 30.51 -1.97
CA ASP A 595 -21.22 29.92 -2.08
C ASP A 595 -20.73 29.35 -0.75
N ASP A 596 -21.00 30.04 0.37
CA ASP A 596 -20.65 29.56 1.70
C ASP A 596 -21.44 28.30 2.08
N LEU A 597 -22.75 28.25 1.81
CA LEU A 597 -23.56 27.05 2.05
C LEU A 597 -23.12 25.88 1.19
N LYS A 598 -22.84 26.13 -0.10
CA LYS A 598 -22.35 25.10 -1.01
C LYS A 598 -21.00 24.55 -0.55
N TRP A 599 -20.11 25.41 -0.06
CA TRP A 599 -18.83 24.99 0.49
C TRP A 599 -19.02 24.14 1.76
N ALA A 600 -19.76 24.63 2.75
CA ALA A 600 -19.95 23.96 4.04
C ALA A 600 -20.64 22.60 3.88
N SER A 601 -21.59 22.50 2.95
CA SER A 601 -22.36 21.29 2.67
C SER A 601 -21.65 20.29 1.75
N ALA A 602 -20.44 20.58 1.26
CA ALA A 602 -19.80 19.82 0.19
C ALA A 602 -20.70 19.63 -1.06
N GLY A 603 -21.48 20.67 -1.37
CA GLY A 603 -22.39 20.72 -2.50
C GLY A 603 -23.83 20.29 -2.19
N TYR A 604 -24.15 19.73 -1.02
CA TYR A 604 -25.53 19.32 -0.70
C TYR A 604 -26.52 20.49 -0.55
N ALA A 605 -26.05 21.72 -0.33
CA ALA A 605 -26.83 22.95 -0.34
C ALA A 605 -26.44 23.78 -1.58
N ASN A 606 -26.80 23.29 -2.77
CA ASN A 606 -26.45 23.90 -4.05
C ASN A 606 -27.65 24.66 -4.62
N TYR A 607 -27.75 25.94 -4.25
CA TYR A 607 -28.82 26.82 -4.70
C TYR A 607 -28.54 27.41 -6.08
N GLU A 608 -29.60 27.57 -6.87
CA GLU A 608 -29.60 28.22 -8.17
C GLU A 608 -30.70 29.27 -8.18
N VAL A 609 -30.32 30.54 -8.32
CA VAL A 609 -31.28 31.62 -8.51
C VAL A 609 -31.88 31.48 -9.91
N VAL A 610 -33.16 31.13 -9.98
CA VAL A 610 -33.89 30.94 -11.25
C VAL A 610 -34.64 32.20 -11.68
N ASP A 611 -34.84 33.13 -10.74
CA ASP A 611 -35.48 34.41 -11.00
C ASP A 611 -35.08 35.41 -9.90
N TRP A 612 -34.87 36.66 -10.30
CA TRP A 612 -34.55 37.77 -9.40
C TRP A 612 -35.53 38.92 -9.65
N ILE A 613 -36.28 39.28 -8.63
CA ILE A 613 -37.38 40.25 -8.72
C ILE A 613 -37.05 41.47 -7.87
N ASP A 614 -36.54 42.52 -8.49
CA ASP A 614 -36.37 43.82 -7.84
C ASP A 614 -37.71 44.54 -7.72
N CYS A 615 -38.13 44.79 -6.49
CA CYS A 615 -39.40 45.42 -6.17
C CYS A 615 -39.19 46.93 -5.97
N GLU A 616 -39.99 47.74 -6.66
CA GLU A 616 -40.05 49.20 -6.47
C GLU A 616 -40.97 49.59 -5.30
N TYR A 617 -41.09 48.72 -4.30
CA TYR A 617 -41.94 48.91 -3.12
C TYR A 617 -41.41 48.12 -1.92
N HIS A 618 -41.75 48.59 -0.71
CA HIS A 618 -41.61 47.80 0.53
C HIS A 618 -42.79 46.85 0.72
N MET A 619 -42.67 45.89 1.63
CA MET A 619 -43.72 44.93 1.92
C MET A 619 -44.86 45.54 2.73
N ILE A 620 -46.04 44.92 2.62
CA ILE A 620 -47.26 45.26 3.34
C ILE A 620 -47.27 44.48 4.66
N ASP A 621 -47.54 45.20 5.74
CA ASP A 621 -47.65 44.62 7.07
C ASP A 621 -49.01 43.95 7.33
N THR A 622 -49.12 43.25 8.46
CA THR A 622 -50.35 42.58 8.89
C THR A 622 -51.55 43.50 9.14
N LYS A 623 -51.37 44.82 9.17
CA LYS A 623 -52.42 45.85 9.30
C LYS A 623 -52.72 46.58 7.99
N GLY A 624 -52.05 46.20 6.90
CA GLY A 624 -52.20 46.82 5.59
C GLY A 624 -51.38 48.10 5.39
N PHE A 625 -50.48 48.45 6.32
CA PHE A 625 -49.54 49.56 6.15
C PHE A 625 -48.38 49.13 5.24
N GLN A 626 -47.89 50.08 4.44
CA GLN A 626 -46.76 49.89 3.53
C GLN A 626 -45.98 51.20 3.48
N PHE A 627 -44.67 51.13 3.62
CA PHE A 627 -43.84 52.31 3.42
C PHE A 627 -43.80 52.69 1.94
N THR A 628 -43.85 54.00 1.68
CA THR A 628 -43.33 54.53 0.42
C THR A 628 -41.79 54.50 0.45
N PRO A 629 -41.09 54.42 -0.69
CA PRO A 629 -39.63 54.36 -0.70
C PRO A 629 -38.97 55.52 0.07
N ASP A 630 -39.41 56.76 -0.17
CA ASP A 630 -38.91 57.93 0.57
C ASP A 630 -39.38 57.97 2.03
N GLY A 631 -40.60 57.47 2.28
CA GLY A 631 -41.18 57.42 3.62
C GLY A 631 -40.42 56.48 4.55
N TYR A 632 -39.93 55.35 4.04
CA TYR A 632 -39.06 54.46 4.80
C TYR A 632 -37.77 55.17 5.20
N VAL A 633 -37.08 55.81 4.24
CA VAL A 633 -35.81 56.52 4.52
C VAL A 633 -36.00 57.59 5.60
N ALA A 634 -37.07 58.40 5.51
CA ALA A 634 -37.39 59.41 6.52
C ALA A 634 -37.72 58.79 7.89
N ALA A 635 -38.47 57.69 7.92
CA ALA A 635 -38.81 56.99 9.16
C ALA A 635 -37.58 56.35 9.81
N TRP A 636 -36.65 55.81 9.03
CA TRP A 636 -35.40 55.24 9.52
C TRP A 636 -34.48 56.31 10.11
N GLN A 637 -34.26 57.42 9.38
CA GLN A 637 -33.44 58.54 9.85
C GLN A 637 -33.99 59.20 11.12
N SER A 638 -35.31 59.16 11.32
CA SER A 638 -35.97 59.67 12.53
C SER A 638 -36.09 58.64 13.67
N GLY A 639 -35.60 57.41 13.47
CA GLY A 639 -35.67 56.33 14.46
C GLY A 639 -37.07 55.74 14.68
N ASN A 640 -38.03 56.01 13.80
CA ASN A 640 -39.43 55.62 13.96
C ASN A 640 -39.85 54.40 13.13
N ALA A 641 -39.05 53.97 12.15
CA ALA A 641 -39.44 52.91 11.20
C ALA A 641 -39.99 51.64 11.88
N CYS A 642 -39.29 51.11 12.88
CA CYS A 642 -39.68 49.89 13.60
C CYS A 642 -40.98 50.00 14.39
N SER A 643 -41.35 51.21 14.83
CA SER A 643 -42.60 51.42 15.57
C SER A 643 -43.83 51.54 14.65
N GLN A 644 -43.61 51.84 13.36
CA GLN A 644 -44.67 52.07 12.38
C GLN A 644 -45.10 50.80 11.65
N TYR A 645 -44.24 49.78 11.60
CA TYR A 645 -44.49 48.55 10.86
C TYR A 645 -44.86 47.38 11.78
N SER A 646 -45.98 46.69 11.49
CA SER A 646 -46.54 45.64 12.35
C SER A 646 -46.15 44.21 11.93
N GLY A 647 -45.05 44.04 11.20
CA GLY A 647 -44.56 42.75 10.70
C GLY A 647 -45.22 42.31 9.40
N MET A 648 -44.50 41.56 8.55
CA MET A 648 -44.97 41.23 7.20
C MET A 648 -46.20 40.32 7.16
N ASP A 649 -47.10 40.57 6.22
CA ASP A 649 -48.17 39.62 5.85
C ASP A 649 -47.66 38.59 4.82
N TYR A 650 -47.14 37.46 5.31
CA TYR A 650 -46.61 36.37 4.47
C TYR A 650 -47.65 35.71 3.56
N PRO A 651 -48.88 35.39 4.00
CA PRO A 651 -49.94 34.92 3.12
C PRO A 651 -50.19 35.87 1.95
N LYS A 652 -50.26 37.19 2.22
CA LYS A 652 -50.44 38.20 1.18
C LYS A 652 -49.23 38.26 0.25
N PHE A 653 -48.01 38.29 0.80
CA PHE A 653 -46.76 38.22 0.03
C PHE A 653 -46.74 37.04 -0.96
N LEU A 654 -47.17 35.86 -0.53
CA LEU A 654 -47.10 34.66 -1.37
C LEU A 654 -48.23 34.53 -2.41
N THR A 655 -49.36 35.22 -2.22
CA THR A 655 -50.60 34.90 -2.96
C THR A 655 -51.31 36.10 -3.58
N ASP A 656 -51.19 37.29 -3.01
CA ASP A 656 -52.00 38.44 -3.37
C ASP A 656 -51.52 39.06 -4.68
N LYS A 657 -52.44 39.16 -5.65
CA LYS A 657 -52.20 39.70 -6.99
C LYS A 657 -52.03 41.22 -7.02
N SER A 658 -52.24 41.92 -5.92
CA SER A 658 -51.88 43.34 -5.80
C SER A 658 -50.37 43.56 -5.79
N TYR A 659 -49.57 42.56 -5.40
CA TYR A 659 -48.13 42.62 -5.58
C TYR A 659 -47.74 42.39 -7.04
N PRO A 660 -46.98 43.30 -7.66
CA PRO A 660 -46.44 43.10 -9.01
C PRO A 660 -45.69 41.77 -9.19
N HIS A 661 -44.89 41.34 -8.20
CA HIS A 661 -44.16 40.06 -8.25
C HIS A 661 -45.07 38.82 -8.33
N ASN A 662 -46.36 38.94 -8.00
CA ASN A 662 -47.33 37.84 -8.06
C ASN A 662 -48.10 37.77 -9.38
N ASN A 663 -47.70 38.54 -10.39
CA ASN A 663 -48.32 38.57 -11.72
C ASN A 663 -47.33 38.13 -12.82
N PRO A 664 -47.76 37.27 -13.77
CA PRO A 664 -49.08 36.65 -13.87
C PRO A 664 -49.32 35.51 -12.85
N LYS A 665 -48.25 34.89 -12.33
CA LYS A 665 -48.30 33.80 -11.35
C LYS A 665 -47.81 34.28 -9.98
N SER A 666 -48.52 33.92 -8.92
CA SER A 666 -48.07 34.19 -7.55
C SER A 666 -46.91 33.29 -7.16
N LEU A 667 -46.12 33.68 -6.17
CA LEU A 667 -45.04 32.84 -5.65
C LEU A 667 -45.56 31.46 -5.23
N ALA A 668 -46.75 31.38 -4.61
CA ALA A 668 -47.38 30.11 -4.27
C ALA A 668 -47.69 29.23 -5.49
N GLU A 669 -48.19 29.82 -6.58
CA GLU A 669 -48.45 29.11 -7.85
C GLU A 669 -47.14 28.61 -8.49
N ARG A 670 -46.05 29.38 -8.38
CA ARG A 670 -44.72 29.01 -8.91
C ARG A 670 -44.08 27.87 -8.10
N VAL A 671 -44.22 27.89 -6.77
CA VAL A 671 -43.82 26.75 -5.91
C VAL A 671 -44.60 25.49 -6.30
N ALA A 672 -45.93 25.59 -6.44
CA ALA A 672 -46.78 24.45 -6.80
C ALA A 672 -46.44 23.85 -8.18
N ALA A 673 -46.00 24.70 -9.11
CA ALA A 673 -45.55 24.28 -10.44
C ALA A 673 -44.11 23.71 -10.47
N GLY A 674 -43.38 23.70 -9.35
CA GLY A 674 -41.98 23.27 -9.30
C GLY A 674 -41.01 24.22 -10.01
N GLU A 675 -41.42 25.48 -10.21
CA GLU A 675 -40.56 26.53 -10.76
C GLU A 675 -39.51 26.97 -9.75
N CYS A 676 -39.84 26.90 -8.44
CA CYS A 676 -38.90 27.13 -7.35
C CYS A 676 -39.11 26.13 -6.19
N ASP A 677 -38.09 26.02 -5.36
CA ASP A 677 -38.03 25.17 -4.18
C ASP A 677 -38.03 25.99 -2.88
N GLU A 678 -37.38 27.15 -2.90
CA GLU A 678 -37.30 28.11 -1.79
C GLU A 678 -37.41 29.55 -2.30
N ILE A 679 -37.66 30.48 -1.37
CA ILE A 679 -37.75 31.92 -1.65
C ILE A 679 -36.77 32.66 -0.74
N PHE A 680 -35.94 33.53 -1.31
CA PHE A 680 -35.12 34.48 -0.55
C PHE A 680 -35.74 35.86 -0.67
N LEU A 681 -36.01 36.48 0.47
CA LEU A 681 -36.64 37.78 0.55
C LEU A 681 -35.63 38.77 1.15
N PHE A 682 -35.17 39.72 0.36
CA PHE A 682 -34.36 40.84 0.84
C PHE A 682 -35.25 42.03 1.18
N GLY A 683 -34.96 42.73 2.27
CA GLY A 683 -35.64 43.98 2.63
C GLY A 683 -34.86 44.82 3.65
N ALA A 684 -35.40 46.00 3.93
CA ALA A 684 -34.81 46.98 4.82
C ALA A 684 -35.08 46.63 6.29
N PRO A 685 -34.20 46.99 7.24
CA PRO A 685 -34.44 46.75 8.66
C PRO A 685 -35.75 47.42 9.07
N CYS A 686 -36.62 46.67 9.75
CA CYS A 686 -37.94 47.12 10.21
C CYS A 686 -38.96 47.53 9.13
N GLY A 687 -38.53 47.85 7.90
CA GLY A 687 -39.38 48.30 6.80
C GLY A 687 -40.19 47.17 6.18
N ASP A 688 -39.68 45.95 6.28
CA ASP A 688 -40.28 44.77 5.69
C ASP A 688 -40.62 43.69 6.73
N GLY A 689 -40.20 43.86 8.00
CA GLY A 689 -40.60 43.07 9.19
C GLY A 689 -40.60 41.56 8.98
N GLN A 690 -39.48 41.05 8.45
CA GLN A 690 -39.26 39.66 8.08
C GLN A 690 -38.84 38.82 9.29
N TRP A 691 -39.28 37.56 9.32
CA TRP A 691 -38.62 36.49 10.07
C TRP A 691 -37.32 36.06 9.36
N GLU A 692 -36.34 35.62 10.14
CA GLU A 692 -35.10 35.00 9.63
C GLU A 692 -35.42 33.83 8.69
N SER A 693 -36.34 32.96 9.13
CA SER A 693 -36.90 31.92 8.28
C SER A 693 -38.34 31.57 8.63
N ALA A 694 -39.23 31.76 7.67
CA ALA A 694 -40.64 31.37 7.77
C ALA A 694 -40.94 30.13 6.91
N MET A 695 -41.97 29.38 7.28
CA MET A 695 -42.45 28.27 6.47
C MET A 695 -43.92 28.43 6.10
N ALA A 696 -44.22 28.26 4.83
CA ALA A 696 -45.58 28.18 4.32
C ALA A 696 -45.85 26.83 3.67
N GLY A 697 -47.08 26.32 3.71
CA GLY A 697 -47.38 25.06 3.03
C GLY A 697 -48.64 24.34 3.48
N PRO A 698 -48.84 23.09 3.03
CA PRO A 698 -49.90 22.21 3.51
C PRO A 698 -49.67 21.71 4.94
N SER A 699 -48.43 21.67 5.45
CA SER A 699 -48.11 21.22 6.81
C SER A 699 -46.93 22.02 7.40
N PRO A 700 -47.02 23.36 7.47
CA PRO A 700 -45.88 24.19 7.89
C PRO A 700 -45.53 23.92 9.35
N PHE A 701 -44.25 24.00 9.66
CA PHE A 701 -43.76 23.89 11.02
C PHE A 701 -42.68 24.94 11.31
N PHE A 702 -42.43 25.15 12.58
CA PHE A 702 -41.54 26.19 13.05
C PHE A 702 -40.09 25.96 12.58
N VAL A 703 -39.53 26.95 11.89
CA VAL A 703 -38.14 26.97 11.40
C VAL A 703 -37.45 28.27 11.79
N ASN A 704 -37.65 28.75 13.01
CA ASN A 704 -37.22 30.08 13.48
C ASN A 704 -37.99 31.27 12.87
N GLY A 705 -39.30 31.08 12.70
CA GLY A 705 -40.18 32.14 12.23
C GLY A 705 -41.62 31.67 12.08
N GLY A 706 -42.44 32.52 11.46
CA GLY A 706 -43.87 32.29 11.27
C GLY A 706 -44.19 31.02 10.47
N THR A 707 -45.28 30.36 10.85
CA THR A 707 -45.83 29.18 10.16
C THR A 707 -47.17 29.51 9.51
N TYR A 708 -47.27 29.38 8.20
CA TYR A 708 -48.43 29.84 7.42
C TYR A 708 -49.08 28.71 6.63
N TYR A 709 -50.31 28.36 6.97
CA TYR A 709 -51.05 27.31 6.26
C TYR A 709 -51.49 27.80 4.88
N LEU A 710 -50.85 27.30 3.82
CA LEU A 710 -51.09 27.63 2.41
C LEU A 710 -50.99 26.36 1.56
N PRO A 711 -52.01 25.48 1.59
CA PRO A 711 -51.98 24.17 0.91
C PRO A 711 -51.83 24.27 -0.61
N GLN A 712 -52.21 25.40 -1.22
CA GLN A 712 -52.09 25.65 -2.66
C GLN A 712 -50.66 25.66 -3.19
N THR A 713 -49.65 25.77 -2.31
CA THR A 713 -48.22 25.62 -2.67
C THR A 713 -47.85 24.18 -3.04
N GLY A 714 -48.67 23.19 -2.69
CA GLY A 714 -48.45 21.76 -2.99
C GLY A 714 -47.36 21.08 -2.15
N LYS A 715 -46.41 21.84 -1.60
CA LYS A 715 -45.36 21.39 -0.67
C LYS A 715 -45.01 22.52 0.30
N ASN A 716 -44.40 22.17 1.43
CA ASN A 716 -43.84 23.18 2.31
C ASN A 716 -42.72 23.95 1.58
N VAL A 717 -42.71 25.27 1.72
CA VAL A 717 -41.70 26.19 1.19
C VAL A 717 -41.15 27.04 2.32
N ILE A 718 -39.83 27.15 2.39
CA ILE A 718 -39.14 28.05 3.31
C ILE A 718 -38.90 29.39 2.60
N ILE A 719 -39.16 30.46 3.35
CA ILE A 719 -38.90 31.83 2.97
C ILE A 719 -37.81 32.34 3.91
N MET A 720 -36.59 32.51 3.41
CA MET A 720 -35.49 33.12 4.15
C MET A 720 -35.63 34.65 4.08
N GLY A 721 -35.62 35.33 5.22
CA GLY A 721 -35.68 36.79 5.30
C GLY A 721 -34.30 37.38 5.54
N PHE A 722 -33.83 38.22 4.63
CA PHE A 722 -32.51 38.82 4.67
C PHE A 722 -32.58 40.33 4.71
N ASN A 723 -31.85 40.91 5.67
CA ASN A 723 -31.71 42.34 5.81
C ASN A 723 -30.38 42.80 5.19
N TYR A 724 -30.42 43.65 4.17
CA TYR A 724 -29.20 44.15 3.52
C TYR A 724 -28.39 45.17 4.35
N GLU A 725 -28.93 45.66 5.48
CA GLU A 725 -28.14 46.34 6.54
C GLU A 725 -27.10 45.40 7.17
N ARG A 726 -27.35 44.08 7.11
CA ARG A 726 -26.52 43.04 7.72
C ARG A 726 -25.65 42.33 6.69
N GLY A 727 -24.63 41.64 7.18
CA GLY A 727 -23.72 40.86 6.37
C GLY A 727 -24.16 39.40 6.19
N VAL A 728 -23.35 38.67 5.43
CA VAL A 728 -23.51 37.23 5.18
C VAL A 728 -23.38 36.40 6.48
N ASP A 729 -22.68 36.93 7.48
CA ASP A 729 -22.58 36.37 8.83
C ASP A 729 -23.96 36.15 9.46
N CYS A 730 -24.83 37.16 9.43
CA CYS A 730 -26.23 37.05 9.89
C CYS A 730 -27.07 36.16 8.97
N MET A 731 -26.90 36.23 7.64
CA MET A 731 -27.64 35.34 6.73
C MET A 731 -27.35 33.85 6.99
N LEU A 732 -26.09 33.52 7.33
CA LEU A 732 -25.70 32.17 7.73
C LEU A 732 -26.27 31.81 9.11
N GLU A 733 -26.42 32.78 10.02
CA GLU A 733 -27.10 32.59 11.30
C GLU A 733 -28.55 32.14 11.10
N ASP A 734 -29.30 32.81 10.21
CA ASP A 734 -30.67 32.44 9.85
C ASP A 734 -30.74 30.97 9.39
N PHE A 735 -29.77 30.54 8.57
CA PHE A 735 -29.70 29.15 8.12
C PHE A 735 -29.33 28.18 9.25
N CYS A 736 -28.47 28.60 10.19
CA CYS A 736 -28.16 27.82 11.38
C CYS A 736 -29.41 27.62 12.24
N HIS A 737 -30.19 28.66 12.48
CA HIS A 737 -31.45 28.58 13.23
C HIS A 737 -32.51 27.72 12.54
N ARG A 738 -32.68 27.86 11.22
CA ARG A 738 -33.47 26.91 10.42
C ARG A 738 -33.00 25.47 10.66
N SER A 739 -31.69 25.25 10.63
CA SER A 739 -31.11 23.91 10.80
C SER A 739 -31.38 23.35 12.19
N GLU A 740 -31.25 24.16 13.23
CA GLU A 740 -31.55 23.76 14.62
C GLU A 740 -33.01 23.37 14.80
N CYS A 741 -33.92 24.14 14.21
CA CYS A 741 -35.36 23.88 14.27
C CYS A 741 -35.74 22.61 13.51
N ILE A 742 -35.22 22.41 12.30
CA ILE A 742 -35.47 21.21 11.50
C ILE A 742 -34.92 19.97 12.22
N MET A 743 -33.68 20.02 12.73
CA MET A 743 -33.10 18.86 13.42
C MET A 743 -33.80 18.57 14.75
N SER A 744 -34.27 19.60 15.46
CA SER A 744 -35.11 19.43 16.65
C SER A 744 -36.47 18.80 16.33
N ARG A 745 -37.07 19.10 15.17
CA ARG A 745 -38.24 18.38 14.67
C ARG A 745 -37.91 16.92 14.36
N VAL A 746 -36.80 16.64 13.71
CA VAL A 746 -36.40 15.28 13.30
C VAL A 746 -36.14 14.37 14.50
N TYR A 747 -35.50 14.89 15.55
CA TYR A 747 -35.02 14.12 16.70
C TYR A 747 -35.88 14.26 17.96
N HIS A 748 -36.76 15.25 18.06
CA HIS A 748 -37.60 15.51 19.24
C HIS A 748 -36.81 15.53 20.56
N PRO A 749 -35.78 16.39 20.71
CA PRO A 749 -35.02 16.49 21.94
C PRO A 749 -35.89 17.01 23.10
N ALA A 750 -35.46 16.74 24.34
CA ALA A 750 -36.17 17.19 25.54
C ALA A 750 -36.24 18.74 25.65
N SER A 751 -35.23 19.43 25.13
CA SER A 751 -35.19 20.89 25.00
C SER A 751 -34.99 21.26 23.54
N TRP A 752 -35.78 22.20 23.02
CA TRP A 752 -35.63 22.67 21.64
C TRP A 752 -34.37 23.50 21.44
N TRP A 753 -33.98 24.30 22.43
CA TRP A 753 -32.97 25.35 22.26
C TRP A 753 -31.59 25.00 22.82
N PHE A 754 -31.53 24.16 23.85
CA PHE A 754 -30.28 23.77 24.51
C PHE A 754 -30.09 22.26 24.48
N PRO A 755 -28.84 21.76 24.33
CA PRO A 755 -28.57 20.33 24.49
C PRO A 755 -28.98 19.85 25.89
N THR A 756 -29.44 18.61 25.98
CA THR A 756 -29.79 17.98 27.26
C THR A 756 -28.76 16.93 27.66
N TRP A 757 -28.37 16.90 28.94
CA TRP A 757 -27.54 15.86 29.54
C TRP A 757 -28.31 15.11 30.64
N PRO A 758 -28.24 13.77 30.71
CA PRO A 758 -27.52 12.85 29.82
C PRO A 758 -28.11 12.82 28.40
N ILE A 759 -27.25 12.54 27.41
CA ILE A 759 -27.60 12.51 25.97
C ILE A 759 -28.75 11.52 25.72
N THR A 760 -29.78 11.95 24.98
CA THR A 760 -30.93 11.10 24.62
C THR A 760 -31.00 10.74 23.13
N ASN A 761 -30.33 11.51 22.26
CA ASN A 761 -30.35 11.34 20.82
C ASN A 761 -29.10 11.94 20.17
N ASN A 762 -28.91 11.67 18.87
CA ASN A 762 -27.75 12.14 18.12
C ASN A 762 -27.71 13.67 17.94
N TRP A 763 -28.86 14.36 17.95
CA TRP A 763 -28.90 15.82 17.87
C TRP A 763 -28.37 16.51 19.14
N ASP A 764 -28.79 16.06 20.33
CA ASP A 764 -28.24 16.52 21.61
C ASP A 764 -26.74 16.23 21.71
N ARG A 765 -26.29 15.08 21.19
CA ARG A 765 -24.86 14.74 21.14
C ARG A 765 -24.07 15.65 20.20
N PHE A 766 -24.61 15.99 19.03
CA PHE A 766 -23.95 16.87 18.06
C PHE A 766 -23.76 18.27 18.64
N ARG A 767 -24.81 18.80 19.25
CA ARG A 767 -24.85 20.19 19.71
C ARG A 767 -24.34 20.43 21.13
N MET A 768 -23.74 19.41 21.75
CA MET A 768 -23.27 19.49 23.13
C MET A 768 -22.18 20.55 23.30
N ILE A 769 -22.27 21.31 24.40
CA ILE A 769 -21.28 22.31 24.82
C ILE A 769 -20.78 21.99 26.23
N ASP A 770 -19.56 22.43 26.53
CA ASP A 770 -18.88 22.13 27.80
C ASP A 770 -19.63 22.71 29.01
N LYS A 771 -20.31 23.86 28.82
CA LYS A 771 -21.18 24.48 29.85
C LYS A 771 -22.30 23.56 30.35
N VAL A 772 -22.83 22.68 29.49
CA VAL A 772 -23.93 21.76 29.83
C VAL A 772 -23.39 20.43 30.34
N ALA A 773 -22.38 19.88 29.68
CA ALA A 773 -21.74 18.63 30.07
C ALA A 773 -20.20 18.79 29.99
N PRO A 774 -19.55 19.19 31.10
CA PRO A 774 -18.11 19.42 31.13
C PRO A 774 -17.32 18.19 30.67
N GLY A 775 -16.42 18.38 29.70
CA GLY A 775 -15.60 17.34 29.09
C GLY A 775 -16.31 16.53 27.98
N GLU A 776 -17.58 16.80 27.68
CA GLU A 776 -18.40 16.06 26.71
C GLU A 776 -18.86 16.94 25.53
N ALA A 777 -18.23 18.10 25.32
CA ALA A 777 -18.58 18.98 24.21
C ALA A 777 -18.39 18.29 22.84
N ALA A 778 -19.18 18.71 21.86
CA ALA A 778 -19.08 18.27 20.48
C ALA A 778 -18.92 19.50 19.57
N CYS A 779 -19.88 19.78 18.69
CA CYS A 779 -19.80 20.90 17.75
C CYS A 779 -20.44 22.19 18.30
N GLY A 780 -21.21 22.12 19.39
CA GLY A 780 -22.02 23.26 19.83
C GLY A 780 -23.17 23.58 18.87
N PHE A 781 -23.67 24.81 18.90
CA PHE A 781 -24.83 25.26 18.12
C PHE A 781 -24.71 26.74 17.76
N CYS A 782 -25.68 27.30 17.05
CA CYS A 782 -25.60 28.61 16.39
C CYS A 782 -24.94 29.68 17.29
N HIS A 783 -25.49 29.90 18.48
CA HIS A 783 -25.01 30.92 19.41
C HIS A 783 -23.87 30.49 20.34
N TYR A 784 -23.56 29.20 20.42
CA TYR A 784 -22.60 28.65 21.39
C TYR A 784 -21.62 27.69 20.71
N ALA A 785 -20.36 28.12 20.63
CA ALA A 785 -19.26 27.21 20.35
C ALA A 785 -19.03 26.22 21.51
N PRO A 786 -18.24 25.14 21.29
CA PRO A 786 -18.01 24.11 22.31
C PRO A 786 -17.61 24.62 23.70
N ASN A 787 -16.91 25.76 23.80
CA ASN A 787 -16.43 26.35 25.05
C ASN A 787 -17.22 27.60 25.51
N SER A 788 -18.24 28.03 24.77
CA SER A 788 -18.97 29.26 25.04
C SER A 788 -19.68 29.24 26.41
N GLN A 789 -19.57 30.35 27.15
CA GLN A 789 -20.19 30.51 28.47
C GLN A 789 -21.46 31.37 28.44
N SER A 790 -21.63 32.18 27.40
CA SER A 790 -22.80 33.02 27.16
C SER A 790 -23.12 33.09 25.68
N ASP A 791 -24.23 33.74 25.36
CA ASP A 791 -24.65 34.02 23.99
C ASP A 791 -23.53 34.72 23.21
N TYR A 792 -23.28 34.27 21.98
CA TYR A 792 -22.28 34.84 21.06
C TYR A 792 -20.82 34.77 21.57
N ASP A 793 -20.52 33.95 22.58
CA ASP A 793 -19.18 33.81 23.16
C ASP A 793 -18.27 32.90 22.30
N TRP A 794 -18.20 33.16 20.99
CA TRP A 794 -17.37 32.40 20.05
C TRP A 794 -15.88 32.76 20.15
N GLY A 795 -15.55 33.92 20.75
CA GLY A 795 -14.19 34.40 20.96
C GLY A 795 -13.47 33.78 22.17
N ASN A 796 -14.13 32.91 22.93
CA ASN A 796 -13.59 32.37 24.18
C ASN A 796 -12.29 31.59 23.94
N THR A 797 -11.20 32.03 24.57
CA THR A 797 -9.88 31.41 24.42
C THR A 797 -9.68 30.17 25.30
N THR A 798 -10.63 29.89 26.20
CA THR A 798 -10.57 28.75 27.12
C THR A 798 -10.59 27.45 26.35
N TYR A 799 -9.61 26.58 26.61
CA TYR A 799 -9.59 25.27 26.01
C TYR A 799 -10.63 24.35 26.69
N VAL A 800 -11.30 23.52 25.90
CA VAL A 800 -12.19 22.43 26.38
C VAL A 800 -11.97 21.15 25.58
N TRP A 801 -12.36 20.01 26.13
CA TRP A 801 -12.38 18.76 25.38
C TRP A 801 -13.59 18.73 24.44
N SER A 802 -13.35 18.49 23.16
CA SER A 802 -14.42 18.40 22.15
C SER A 802 -14.28 17.15 21.27
N MET A 803 -15.42 16.57 20.92
CA MET A 803 -15.59 15.50 19.93
C MET A 803 -16.00 16.03 18.54
N CYS A 804 -15.78 17.32 18.23
CA CYS A 804 -16.14 17.90 16.93
C CYS A 804 -15.60 17.09 15.72
N ASP A 805 -14.34 16.66 15.79
CA ASP A 805 -13.72 15.85 14.75
C ASP A 805 -14.39 14.47 14.55
N ASP A 806 -15.00 13.90 15.60
CA ASP A 806 -15.71 12.63 15.52
C ASP A 806 -16.90 12.74 14.56
N TRP A 807 -17.60 13.87 14.61
CA TRP A 807 -18.70 14.20 13.71
C TRP A 807 -18.22 14.44 12.28
N LEU A 808 -17.09 15.12 12.12
CA LEU A 808 -16.56 15.44 10.80
C LEU A 808 -16.01 14.20 10.06
N TYR A 809 -15.29 13.34 10.78
CA TYR A 809 -14.54 12.24 10.18
C TYR A 809 -15.19 10.87 10.35
N ASN A 810 -15.78 10.57 11.51
CA ASN A 810 -16.20 9.22 11.88
C ASN A 810 -17.71 8.97 11.87
N TRP A 811 -18.55 10.02 11.83
CA TRP A 811 -19.99 9.83 11.65
C TRP A 811 -20.27 8.91 10.43
N PRO A 812 -21.22 7.95 10.52
CA PRO A 812 -22.12 7.65 11.64
C PRO A 812 -21.54 6.78 12.76
N ASN A 813 -20.34 6.22 12.57
CA ASN A 813 -19.67 5.32 13.50
C ASN A 813 -18.80 6.10 14.49
N LEU A 814 -19.44 6.98 15.27
CA LEU A 814 -18.77 7.82 16.26
C LEU A 814 -17.93 6.97 17.23
N LEU A 815 -16.65 7.30 17.35
CA LEU A 815 -15.71 6.59 18.22
C LEU A 815 -15.74 7.14 19.66
N GLY A 816 -16.37 8.30 19.87
CA GLY A 816 -16.57 8.93 21.17
C GLY A 816 -15.25 9.41 21.78
N ALA A 817 -15.05 9.10 23.07
CA ALA A 817 -13.98 9.68 23.88
C ALA A 817 -12.56 9.54 23.29
N VAL A 818 -12.30 8.52 22.47
CA VAL A 818 -10.98 8.30 21.84
C VAL A 818 -10.62 9.36 20.78
N THR A 819 -11.58 10.16 20.35
CA THR A 819 -11.39 11.25 19.36
C THR A 819 -11.38 12.63 19.99
N LYS A 820 -11.56 12.72 21.32
CA LYS A 820 -11.54 14.00 22.03
C LYS A 820 -10.19 14.68 21.85
N ARG A 821 -10.23 15.97 21.50
CA ARG A 821 -9.06 16.84 21.55
C ARG A 821 -9.38 18.17 22.23
N TRP A 822 -8.34 18.85 22.68
CA TRP A 822 -8.45 20.21 23.19
C TRP A 822 -8.69 21.18 22.04
N VAL A 823 -9.76 21.97 22.15
CA VAL A 823 -10.13 23.01 21.18
C VAL A 823 -10.43 24.33 21.90
N ASN A 824 -10.29 25.45 21.19
CA ASN A 824 -10.71 26.78 21.63
C ASN A 824 -11.13 27.62 20.41
N CYS A 825 -11.36 28.93 20.60
CA CYS A 825 -11.83 29.82 19.53
C CYS A 825 -11.02 29.83 18.23
N SER A 826 -9.73 29.44 18.25
CA SER A 826 -8.92 29.33 17.03
C SER A 826 -9.45 28.31 16.03
N GLU A 827 -10.21 27.33 16.50
CA GLU A 827 -10.82 26.27 15.68
C GLU A 827 -11.90 26.80 14.72
N TRP A 828 -12.66 27.81 15.15
CA TRP A 828 -13.84 28.32 14.44
C TRP A 828 -13.79 29.82 14.16
N GLY A 829 -12.59 30.41 14.11
CA GLY A 829 -12.40 31.77 13.58
C GLY A 829 -12.19 32.88 14.62
N ASN A 830 -11.81 32.56 15.86
CA ASN A 830 -11.44 33.51 16.91
C ASN A 830 -12.50 34.59 17.19
N GLY A 831 -13.78 34.22 17.18
CA GLY A 831 -14.90 35.13 17.41
C GLY A 831 -15.49 35.76 16.14
N ASP A 832 -14.94 35.48 14.96
CA ASP A 832 -15.59 35.83 13.69
C ASP A 832 -16.84 34.96 13.49
N MET A 833 -18.00 35.62 13.43
CA MET A 833 -19.31 35.01 13.31
C MET A 833 -19.47 34.19 12.02
N ARG A 834 -19.04 34.71 10.88
CA ARG A 834 -19.13 34.03 9.58
C ARG A 834 -18.28 32.76 9.60
N LEU A 835 -17.05 32.84 10.09
CA LEU A 835 -16.16 31.69 10.20
C LEU A 835 -16.71 30.65 11.18
N HIS A 836 -17.33 31.07 12.28
CA HIS A 836 -17.98 30.16 13.22
C HIS A 836 -19.13 29.41 12.56
N HIS A 837 -20.06 30.10 11.90
CA HIS A 837 -21.19 29.45 11.21
C HIS A 837 -20.71 28.53 10.08
N LYS A 838 -19.71 28.94 9.30
CA LYS A 838 -19.12 28.06 8.28
C LYS A 838 -18.48 26.81 8.88
N TRP A 839 -17.76 26.96 9.99
CA TRP A 839 -17.17 25.84 10.71
C TRP A 839 -18.29 24.89 11.21
N TRP A 840 -19.30 25.41 11.89
CA TRP A 840 -20.39 24.62 12.45
C TRP A 840 -21.18 23.89 11.37
N LEU A 841 -21.60 24.59 10.30
CA LEU A 841 -22.28 24.00 9.16
C LEU A 841 -21.43 22.93 8.47
N ASN A 842 -20.11 23.14 8.35
CA ASN A 842 -19.23 22.12 7.75
C ASN A 842 -19.17 20.82 8.58
N HIS A 843 -19.47 20.86 9.88
CA HIS A 843 -19.53 19.70 10.75
C HIS A 843 -20.88 18.97 10.69
N ILE A 844 -21.92 19.56 10.07
CA ILE A 844 -23.21 18.88 9.89
C ILE A 844 -23.01 17.58 9.09
N PRO A 845 -23.53 16.43 9.60
CA PRO A 845 -23.45 15.13 8.96
C PRO A 845 -23.81 15.09 7.48
N LYS A 846 -22.93 14.48 6.67
CA LYS A 846 -23.05 14.39 5.20
C LYS A 846 -22.65 13.03 4.63
N ARG A 847 -22.98 11.94 5.34
CA ARG A 847 -22.63 10.56 4.94
C ARG A 847 -23.84 9.82 4.39
N SER A 848 -23.61 8.90 3.46
CA SER A 848 -24.69 8.07 2.90
C SER A 848 -25.27 7.09 3.93
N GLY A 849 -26.45 6.56 3.64
CA GLY A 849 -27.11 5.53 4.44
C GLY A 849 -28.09 6.06 5.49
N VAL A 850 -28.65 5.12 6.24
CA VAL A 850 -29.58 5.35 7.35
C VAL A 850 -28.90 4.87 8.63
N ASN A 851 -28.94 5.71 9.66
CA ASN A 851 -28.39 5.42 10.97
C ASN A 851 -29.24 4.35 11.68
N PRO A 852 -28.69 3.57 12.64
CA PRO A 852 -29.48 2.65 13.45
C PRO A 852 -30.71 3.25 14.15
N ASP A 853 -30.73 4.57 14.40
CA ASP A 853 -31.90 5.29 14.93
C ASP A 853 -33.04 5.52 13.90
N GLY A 854 -32.85 5.05 12.65
CA GLY A 854 -33.79 5.18 11.55
C GLY A 854 -33.71 6.49 10.78
N LYS A 855 -32.83 7.44 11.16
CA LYS A 855 -32.65 8.74 10.50
C LYS A 855 -31.56 8.68 9.44
N GLN A 856 -31.58 9.59 8.47
CA GLN A 856 -30.56 9.68 7.43
C GLN A 856 -29.20 10.07 8.02
N ASN A 857 -28.13 9.44 7.56
CA ASN A 857 -26.76 9.82 7.93
C ASN A 857 -26.31 11.14 7.29
N ASN A 858 -27.02 11.63 6.27
CA ASN A 858 -26.80 12.93 5.66
C ASN A 858 -27.93 13.87 6.10
N TRP A 859 -27.64 14.76 7.04
CA TRP A 859 -28.63 15.68 7.59
C TRP A 859 -28.98 16.81 6.63
N TRP A 860 -28.11 17.14 5.67
CA TRP A 860 -28.42 18.12 4.61
C TRP A 860 -29.66 17.74 3.78
N LYS A 861 -30.02 16.45 3.75
CA LYS A 861 -31.28 15.98 3.19
C LYS A 861 -32.49 16.58 3.90
N TYR A 862 -32.46 16.62 5.23
CA TYR A 862 -33.50 17.27 6.02
C TYR A 862 -33.42 18.79 5.88
N LEU A 863 -32.21 19.35 5.86
CA LEU A 863 -32.04 20.80 5.84
C LEU A 863 -32.55 21.41 4.52
N CYS A 864 -32.15 20.88 3.37
CA CYS A 864 -32.44 21.46 2.05
C CYS A 864 -33.58 20.76 1.29
N ASP A 865 -33.90 19.50 1.61
CA ASP A 865 -34.97 18.72 0.96
C ASP A 865 -36.04 18.29 1.98
N TYR A 866 -36.35 19.17 2.93
CA TYR A 866 -37.24 18.92 4.07
C TYR A 866 -38.61 18.36 3.64
N TRP A 867 -39.12 18.76 2.48
CA TRP A 867 -40.38 18.27 1.94
C TRP A 867 -40.30 16.86 1.33
N SER A 868 -39.16 16.19 1.30
CA SER A 868 -39.02 14.85 0.71
C SER A 868 -38.95 13.73 1.76
N TYR A 869 -38.73 14.06 3.03
CA TYR A 869 -38.53 13.10 4.11
C TYR A 869 -39.64 13.17 5.16
N PRO A 870 -40.28 12.05 5.53
CA PRO A 870 -41.33 12.02 6.55
C PRO A 870 -40.93 12.65 7.89
N GLU A 871 -39.67 12.50 8.30
CA GLU A 871 -39.15 13.01 9.57
C GLU A 871 -39.08 14.54 9.62
N SER A 872 -39.08 15.20 8.47
CA SER A 872 -39.04 16.67 8.31
C SER A 872 -40.25 17.22 7.56
N ARG A 873 -41.34 16.45 7.42
CA ARG A 873 -42.61 16.86 6.79
C ARG A 873 -43.66 17.29 7.80
#